data_AF-A0A1Z9H983-F1
#
_entry.id   AF-A0A1Z9H983-F1
#
_cell.length_a   1.000
_cell.length_b   1.000
_cell.length_c   1.000
_cell.angle_alpha   90.00
_cell.angle_beta   90.00
_cell.angle_gamma   90.00
#
_symmetry.space_group_name_H-M   'P 1'
#
loop_
_entity.id
_entity.type
_entity.pdbx_description
1 polymer ?
#
loop_
_entity_poly.entity_id
_entity_poly.type
_entity_poly.pdbx_seq_one_letter_code
_entity_poly.pdbx_strand_id
1 'polypeptide(L)'
;MQPKKIYSRSREKAKQYWEPFEYPKELNYIKTIFQWNEYPNSFKDKWLEYIESEFDRREGGFWFKNNGSPIYITGSHYMYLQWTKIDVGKPDFRESNRIFYIFWEACKADERCFGMCYLKNRRSGFSFMSSSEIVNQATITSDARFGILSKTGADAKKMFTDKVVPISTNYPFFFKPIQDGMDRPKTELAYRVPASKLTRKSIVKSDSDNLTGLDTTIDWKNTGDNSYDGEKLRLLAHDESGKWEKPDNILNNWAVTKTTLRLGRKIIGKCLMGSTSNSLDKGGENFKNLYRDSDLSTRNVNGQTKSGMYNLFIPMEWNMEGFLDIHGNPVFYTDKVVEGIDGMDINIGVIDYWNNEVDSLKSDHDQLNEFYRQFPRTENHAFRDESKNTLFNLSRIYEQIDYNDGLEAQRVVMQGSFSWKNGKKDTEVIWSPNKNGRFYVTWIPPKELRNNVVYKNGKKYPGNEHIGSFGCDSYDISGTVGGGGSNGALHGLTRLNFDAPSDVFFLEYISRPQTSEIFYEDVLMACVFYGMPILAENNKPRILYHFKNRGYRSFSLSRPDKHKNDLSKAERELGGIPSSSPVIAIHAEAIESYIENNVGFDESSGGNMFFNRTLLDWANYDISNRTKFDASVSSGLAIMANNKYVVKPEKKVKEINVNFARYNNRGMTSTMLRK
;
A
#
# COMPACT_ATOMS: atom_id res chain seq x y z
N MET A 1 -2.95 32.72 4.68
CA MET A 1 -3.69 33.99 4.93
C MET A 1 -5.17 33.64 5.10
N GLN A 2 -5.83 34.09 6.17
CA GLN A 2 -7.30 33.94 6.28
C GLN A 2 -7.97 35.03 5.43
N PRO A 3 -9.06 34.72 4.70
CA PRO A 3 -9.76 35.70 3.87
C PRO A 3 -10.48 36.74 4.74
N LYS A 4 -10.70 37.93 4.19
CA LYS A 4 -11.39 39.05 4.87
C LYS A 4 -12.87 38.77 5.15
N LYS A 5 -13.50 37.90 4.36
CA LYS A 5 -14.89 37.46 4.52
C LYS A 5 -14.95 35.94 4.45
N ILE A 6 -15.70 35.34 5.37
CA ILE A 6 -15.93 33.89 5.45
C ILE A 6 -17.43 33.69 5.47
N TYR A 7 -17.94 32.82 4.60
CA TYR A 7 -19.36 32.53 4.55
C TYR A 7 -19.81 31.81 5.83
N SER A 8 -21.00 32.16 6.33
CA SER A 8 -21.59 31.50 7.49
C SER A 8 -23.08 31.33 7.27
N ARG A 9 -23.53 30.08 7.21
CA ARG A 9 -24.95 29.72 7.07
C ARG A 9 -25.80 30.24 8.23
N SER A 10 -25.26 30.19 9.45
CA SER A 10 -25.96 30.59 10.68
C SER A 10 -25.06 31.36 11.63
N ARG A 11 -25.66 32.09 12.57
CA ARG A 11 -24.96 32.69 13.73
C ARG A 11 -24.67 31.65 14.81
N GLU A 12 -25.49 30.61 14.92
CA GLU A 12 -25.31 29.51 15.87
C GLU A 12 -24.26 28.53 15.36
N LYS A 13 -23.25 28.22 16.18
CA LYS A 13 -22.12 27.35 15.78
C LYS A 13 -22.57 25.96 15.33
N ALA A 14 -23.48 25.32 16.06
CA ALA A 14 -24.00 24.00 15.70
C ALA A 14 -24.70 23.97 14.33
N LYS A 15 -25.25 25.10 13.87
CA LYS A 15 -25.90 25.23 12.56
C LYS A 15 -24.96 25.76 11.46
N GLN A 16 -23.66 25.82 11.73
CA GLN A 16 -22.64 26.19 10.75
C GLN A 16 -22.06 24.90 10.16
N TYR A 17 -22.51 24.56 8.96
CA TYR A 17 -22.02 23.44 8.16
C TYR A 17 -22.23 23.75 6.68
N TRP A 18 -21.67 22.92 5.80
CA TRP A 18 -21.79 23.11 4.35
C TRP A 18 -23.24 22.93 3.91
N GLU A 19 -23.71 23.82 3.04
CA GLU A 19 -24.98 23.70 2.35
C GLU A 19 -24.80 24.21 0.92
N PRO A 20 -25.20 23.44 -0.10
CA PRO A 20 -25.12 23.90 -1.47
C PRO A 20 -25.99 25.14 -1.70
N PHE A 21 -25.44 26.15 -2.39
CA PHE A 21 -26.19 27.34 -2.76
C PHE A 21 -27.33 27.01 -3.74
N GLU A 22 -28.47 27.66 -3.54
CA GLU A 22 -29.60 27.54 -4.45
C GLU A 22 -29.27 28.26 -5.77
N TYR A 23 -29.42 27.54 -6.89
CA TYR A 23 -29.16 28.13 -8.20
C TYR A 23 -30.33 29.02 -8.62
N PRO A 24 -30.10 30.29 -9.02
CA PRO A 24 -31.19 31.22 -9.32
C PRO A 24 -32.20 30.67 -10.32
N LYS A 25 -33.50 30.80 -10.00
CA LYS A 25 -34.61 30.28 -10.82
C LYS A 25 -34.63 30.93 -12.20
N GLU A 26 -34.28 32.21 -12.30
CA GLU A 26 -34.21 32.92 -13.58
C GLU A 26 -33.11 32.35 -14.50
N LEU A 27 -31.98 31.92 -13.93
CA LEU A 27 -30.87 31.34 -14.69
C LEU A 27 -31.10 29.86 -15.04
N ASN A 28 -32.04 29.17 -14.38
CA ASN A 28 -32.41 27.79 -14.69
C ASN A 28 -33.04 27.62 -16.08
N TYR A 29 -33.68 28.66 -16.60
CA TYR A 29 -34.30 28.66 -17.93
C TYR A 29 -33.27 28.77 -19.06
N ILE A 30 -32.06 29.24 -18.75
CA ILE A 30 -30.98 29.43 -19.71
C ILE A 30 -30.12 28.16 -19.75
N LYS A 31 -30.10 27.50 -20.91
CA LYS A 31 -29.38 26.23 -21.12
C LYS A 31 -28.05 26.40 -21.82
N THR A 32 -27.88 27.45 -22.62
CA THR A 32 -26.69 27.68 -23.43
C THR A 32 -26.25 29.14 -23.38
N ILE A 33 -24.97 29.38 -23.69
CA ILE A 33 -24.43 30.74 -23.81
C ILE A 33 -25.10 31.55 -24.94
N PHE A 34 -25.60 30.87 -25.97
CA PHE A 34 -26.35 31.51 -27.07
C PHE A 34 -27.65 32.12 -26.57
N GLN A 35 -28.41 31.36 -25.78
CA GLN A 35 -29.62 31.88 -25.15
C GLN A 35 -29.29 33.07 -24.25
N TRP A 36 -28.25 32.97 -23.43
CA TRP A 36 -27.79 34.10 -22.61
C TRP A 36 -27.52 35.36 -23.43
N ASN A 37 -26.88 35.23 -24.60
CA ASN A 37 -26.55 36.35 -25.46
C ASN A 37 -27.78 37.08 -26.01
N GLU A 38 -28.92 36.40 -26.16
CA GLU A 38 -30.18 36.99 -26.61
C GLU A 38 -30.91 37.81 -25.53
N TYR A 39 -30.60 37.61 -24.24
CA TYR A 39 -31.21 38.38 -23.15
C TYR A 39 -30.76 39.86 -23.16
N PRO A 40 -31.62 40.80 -22.72
CA PRO A 40 -31.28 42.22 -22.66
C PRO A 40 -30.15 42.49 -21.66
N ASN A 41 -29.34 43.52 -21.92
CA ASN A 41 -28.21 43.87 -21.05
C ASN A 41 -28.62 44.13 -19.60
N SER A 42 -29.78 44.73 -19.36
CA SER A 42 -30.31 44.93 -17.99
C SER A 42 -30.51 43.62 -17.22
N PHE A 43 -30.84 42.52 -17.89
CA PHE A 43 -30.91 41.20 -17.27
C PHE A 43 -29.51 40.63 -17.02
N LYS A 44 -28.58 40.82 -17.96
CA LYS A 44 -27.21 40.34 -17.84
C LYS A 44 -26.47 41.03 -16.70
N ASP A 45 -26.58 42.35 -16.59
CA ASP A 45 -25.96 43.17 -15.55
C ASP A 45 -26.41 42.75 -14.15
N LYS A 46 -27.68 42.32 -13.98
CA LYS A 46 -28.21 41.79 -12.71
C LYS A 46 -27.47 40.53 -12.23
N TRP A 47 -27.03 39.67 -13.15
CA TRP A 47 -26.48 38.35 -12.83
C TRP A 47 -24.98 38.23 -13.07
N LEU A 48 -24.35 39.23 -13.68
CA LEU A 48 -22.94 39.21 -14.02
C LEU A 48 -22.07 38.99 -12.78
N GLU A 49 -22.28 39.76 -11.71
CA GLU A 49 -21.52 39.65 -10.45
C GLU A 49 -21.67 38.24 -9.82
N TYR A 50 -22.88 37.67 -9.86
CA TYR A 50 -23.10 36.30 -9.38
C TYR A 50 -22.27 35.29 -10.19
N ILE A 51 -22.33 35.38 -11.52
CA ILE A 51 -21.61 34.47 -12.43
C ILE A 51 -20.09 34.60 -12.23
N GLU A 52 -19.56 35.83 -12.22
CA GLU A 52 -18.14 36.09 -11.96
C GLU A 52 -17.70 35.51 -10.60
N SER A 53 -18.52 35.67 -9.56
CA SER A 53 -18.21 35.10 -8.24
C SER A 53 -18.16 33.56 -8.24
N GLU A 54 -18.91 32.88 -9.11
CA GLU A 54 -18.82 31.42 -9.25
C GLU A 54 -17.50 31.01 -9.94
N PHE A 55 -17.01 31.78 -10.90
CA PHE A 55 -15.67 31.57 -11.48
C PHE A 55 -14.56 31.80 -10.46
N ASP A 56 -14.65 32.86 -9.64
CA ASP A 56 -13.70 33.12 -8.58
C ASP A 56 -13.63 31.97 -7.56
N ARG A 57 -14.79 31.41 -7.18
CA ARG A 57 -14.84 30.24 -6.26
C ARG A 57 -14.30 28.97 -6.88
N ARG A 58 -14.52 28.80 -8.19
CA ARG A 58 -13.98 27.67 -8.95
C ARG A 58 -12.47 27.72 -9.08
N GLU A 59 -11.86 28.91 -9.18
CA GLU A 59 -10.41 29.09 -9.26
C GLU A 59 -9.75 29.14 -7.88
N GLY A 60 -10.21 30.05 -7.01
CA GLY A 60 -9.61 30.35 -5.71
C GLY A 60 -10.11 29.51 -4.55
N GLY A 61 -11.10 28.64 -4.77
CA GLY A 61 -11.77 27.87 -3.73
C GLY A 61 -12.76 28.69 -2.90
N PHE A 62 -13.19 28.13 -1.78
CA PHE A 62 -14.24 28.73 -0.96
C PHE A 62 -13.99 28.54 0.54
N TRP A 63 -14.35 29.56 1.32
CA TRP A 63 -14.24 29.54 2.77
C TRP A 63 -15.62 29.64 3.42
N PHE A 64 -15.92 28.70 4.31
CA PHE A 64 -17.14 28.69 5.10
C PHE A 64 -16.86 28.39 6.57
N LYS A 65 -17.82 28.74 7.43
CA LYS A 65 -17.81 28.35 8.85
C LYS A 65 -18.38 26.95 9.02
N ASN A 66 -17.63 26.09 9.69
CA ASN A 66 -18.04 24.76 10.12
C ASN A 66 -17.83 24.64 11.64
N ASN A 67 -18.92 24.54 12.40
CA ASN A 67 -18.92 24.54 13.86
C ASN A 67 -18.04 25.63 14.51
N GLY A 68 -18.16 26.89 14.05
CA GLY A 68 -17.36 28.03 14.51
C GLY A 68 -15.99 28.19 13.84
N SER A 69 -15.44 27.11 13.29
CA SER A 69 -14.12 27.08 12.67
C SER A 69 -14.18 27.49 11.20
N PRO A 70 -13.25 28.33 10.70
CA PRO A 70 -13.15 28.62 9.29
C PRO A 70 -12.52 27.44 8.53
N ILE A 71 -13.25 26.87 7.58
CA ILE A 71 -12.79 25.77 6.73
C ILE A 71 -12.63 26.25 5.29
N TYR A 72 -11.52 25.85 4.68
CA TYR A 72 -11.22 26.07 3.27
C TYR A 72 -11.43 24.80 2.46
N ILE A 73 -12.16 24.92 1.36
CA ILE A 73 -12.27 23.92 0.31
C ILE A 73 -11.67 24.47 -0.98
N THR A 74 -10.94 23.62 -1.72
CA THR A 74 -10.30 24.02 -2.98
C THR A 74 -11.34 24.26 -4.07
N GLY A 75 -10.96 24.91 -5.17
CA GLY A 75 -11.84 25.15 -6.31
C GLY A 75 -12.44 23.85 -6.88
N SER A 76 -11.61 22.81 -7.06
CA SER A 76 -12.06 21.47 -7.45
C SER A 76 -13.05 20.86 -6.46
N HIS A 77 -12.83 21.02 -5.15
CA HIS A 77 -13.75 20.51 -4.14
C HIS A 77 -15.06 21.31 -4.12
N TYR A 78 -15.01 22.63 -4.31
CA TYR A 78 -16.21 23.47 -4.47
C TYR A 78 -17.03 23.02 -5.69
N MET A 79 -16.40 22.78 -6.83
CA MET A 79 -17.08 22.25 -8.03
C MET A 79 -17.70 20.87 -7.78
N TYR A 80 -17.05 20.03 -6.98
CA TYR A 80 -17.62 18.76 -6.55
C TYR A 80 -18.88 18.96 -5.70
N LEU A 81 -18.80 19.76 -4.64
CA LEU A 81 -19.91 19.96 -3.70
C LEU A 81 -21.09 20.76 -4.28
N GLN A 82 -20.80 21.83 -5.03
CA GLN A 82 -21.81 22.75 -5.49
C GLN A 82 -22.46 22.31 -6.82
N TRP A 83 -21.65 21.81 -7.75
CA TRP A 83 -22.01 21.69 -9.17
C TRP A 83 -21.98 20.26 -9.72
N THR A 84 -21.51 19.29 -8.95
CA THR A 84 -21.49 17.88 -9.38
C THR A 84 -22.75 17.17 -8.88
N LYS A 85 -23.44 16.49 -9.80
CA LYS A 85 -24.54 15.60 -9.47
C LYS A 85 -24.02 14.16 -9.37
N ILE A 86 -24.24 13.53 -8.23
CA ILE A 86 -23.94 12.12 -7.96
C ILE A 86 -25.26 11.30 -7.92
N ASP A 87 -25.14 9.98 -7.73
CA ASP A 87 -26.29 9.07 -7.73
C ASP A 87 -27.40 9.46 -6.73
N VAL A 88 -27.03 10.07 -5.61
CA VAL A 88 -27.95 10.48 -4.52
C VAL A 88 -28.28 11.98 -4.50
N GLY A 89 -27.91 12.73 -5.55
CA GLY A 89 -28.14 14.18 -5.61
C GLY A 89 -26.84 14.98 -5.60
N LYS A 90 -26.66 15.88 -4.62
CA LYS A 90 -25.40 16.60 -4.41
C LYS A 90 -24.57 15.87 -3.35
N PRO A 91 -23.23 15.88 -3.44
CA PRO A 91 -22.40 15.28 -2.42
C PRO A 91 -22.38 16.14 -1.16
N ASP A 92 -22.35 15.47 -0.01
CA ASP A 92 -22.14 16.10 1.27
C ASP A 92 -20.67 16.46 1.49
N PHE A 93 -20.44 17.47 2.35
CA PHE A 93 -19.09 17.80 2.78
C PHE A 93 -18.53 16.69 3.68
N ARG A 94 -17.31 16.24 3.38
CA ARG A 94 -16.57 15.26 4.17
C ARG A 94 -15.15 15.73 4.37
N GLU A 95 -14.65 15.65 5.60
CA GLU A 95 -13.27 16.07 5.88
C GLU A 95 -12.24 15.21 5.12
N SER A 96 -12.52 13.91 4.95
CA SER A 96 -11.75 12.99 4.10
C SER A 96 -11.61 13.50 2.65
N ASN A 97 -12.70 13.95 2.04
CA ASN A 97 -12.70 14.52 0.69
C ASN A 97 -11.91 15.84 0.66
N ARG A 98 -11.99 16.65 1.72
CA ARG A 98 -11.19 17.88 1.83
C ARG A 98 -9.69 17.57 1.85
N ILE A 99 -9.26 16.57 2.61
CA ILE A 99 -7.87 16.09 2.64
C ILE A 99 -7.45 15.62 1.24
N PHE A 100 -8.28 14.81 0.57
CA PHE A 100 -8.03 14.33 -0.78
C PHE A 100 -7.83 15.48 -1.79
N TYR A 101 -8.73 16.46 -1.81
CA TYR A 101 -8.63 17.59 -2.75
C TYR A 101 -7.46 18.53 -2.43
N ILE A 102 -7.10 18.73 -1.16
CA ILE A 102 -5.90 19.50 -0.80
C ILE A 102 -4.63 18.77 -1.25
N PHE A 103 -4.56 17.45 -1.02
CA PHE A 103 -3.46 16.63 -1.51
C PHE A 103 -3.36 16.67 -3.03
N TRP A 104 -4.51 16.66 -3.73
CA TRP A 104 -4.56 16.81 -5.18
C TRP A 104 -3.99 18.14 -5.67
N GLU A 105 -4.36 19.26 -5.03
CA GLU A 105 -3.78 20.57 -5.36
C GLU A 105 -2.27 20.59 -5.15
N ALA A 106 -1.77 19.94 -4.08
CA ALA A 106 -0.33 19.81 -3.85
C ALA A 106 0.38 19.01 -4.97
N CYS A 107 -0.24 17.92 -5.44
CA CYS A 107 0.26 17.16 -6.60
C CYS A 107 0.24 17.98 -7.90
N LYS A 108 -0.78 18.82 -8.10
CA LYS A 108 -0.86 19.71 -9.27
C LYS A 108 0.21 20.80 -9.21
N ALA A 109 0.43 21.39 -8.04
CA ALA A 109 1.40 22.47 -7.82
C ALA A 109 2.87 22.02 -7.95
N ASP A 110 3.20 20.76 -7.61
CA ASP A 110 4.58 20.26 -7.78
C ASP A 110 4.83 19.82 -9.23
N GLU A 111 5.68 20.57 -9.95
CA GLU A 111 6.05 20.30 -11.35
C GLU A 111 6.80 18.97 -11.56
N ARG A 112 7.33 18.37 -10.47
CA ARG A 112 8.04 17.08 -10.50
C ARG A 112 7.09 15.89 -10.34
N CYS A 113 5.86 16.15 -9.88
CA CYS A 113 4.86 15.15 -9.58
C CYS A 113 4.02 14.83 -10.83
N PHE A 114 3.83 13.55 -11.13
CA PHE A 114 2.91 13.10 -12.18
C PHE A 114 1.45 13.01 -11.68
N GLY A 115 1.19 13.13 -10.38
CA GLY A 115 -0.14 13.00 -9.81
C GLY A 115 -0.15 12.15 -8.54
N MET A 116 -1.31 11.57 -8.22
CA MET A 116 -1.48 10.79 -6.99
C MET A 116 -1.78 9.31 -7.25
N CYS A 117 -1.36 8.47 -6.32
CA CYS A 117 -1.72 7.07 -6.19
C CYS A 117 -2.49 6.88 -4.87
N TYR A 118 -3.82 6.86 -4.95
CA TYR A 118 -4.70 6.80 -3.80
C TYR A 118 -5.11 5.36 -3.45
N LEU A 119 -4.63 4.86 -2.32
CA LEU A 119 -5.10 3.62 -1.73
C LEU A 119 -6.40 3.90 -0.97
N LYS A 120 -7.52 3.66 -1.65
CA LYS A 120 -8.86 4.04 -1.17
C LYS A 120 -9.52 2.89 -0.43
N ASN A 121 -10.39 3.21 0.52
CA ASN A 121 -11.38 2.27 1.05
C ASN A 121 -12.56 2.08 0.08
N ARG A 122 -13.30 0.99 0.27
CA ARG A 122 -14.49 0.67 -0.51
C ARG A 122 -15.54 1.76 -0.31
N ARG A 123 -16.24 2.13 -1.40
CA ARG A 123 -17.29 3.18 -1.44
C ARG A 123 -16.83 4.60 -1.06
N SER A 124 -15.53 4.91 -1.11
CA SER A 124 -14.99 6.25 -0.86
C SER A 124 -15.48 7.40 -1.78
N GLY A 125 -16.28 7.13 -2.80
CA GLY A 125 -16.73 8.14 -3.78
C GLY A 125 -15.72 8.49 -4.88
N PHE A 126 -14.54 7.85 -4.92
CA PHE A 126 -13.44 8.21 -5.83
C PHE A 126 -13.84 8.34 -7.30
N SER A 127 -14.64 7.43 -7.85
CA SER A 127 -15.03 7.51 -9.26
C SER A 127 -15.83 8.77 -9.59
N PHE A 128 -16.62 9.31 -8.65
CA PHE A 128 -17.32 10.59 -8.85
C PHE A 128 -16.37 11.78 -8.66
N MET A 129 -15.47 11.72 -7.67
CA MET A 129 -14.47 12.77 -7.44
C MET A 129 -13.55 12.93 -8.66
N SER A 130 -13.08 11.83 -9.24
CA SER A 130 -12.22 11.86 -10.42
C SER A 130 -12.96 12.25 -11.70
N SER A 131 -14.20 11.81 -11.87
CA SER A 131 -15.06 12.25 -12.99
C SER A 131 -15.34 13.76 -12.91
N SER A 132 -15.63 14.27 -11.70
CA SER A 132 -15.84 15.70 -11.46
C SER A 132 -14.61 16.53 -11.79
N GLU A 133 -13.42 16.07 -11.37
CA GLU A 133 -12.18 16.78 -11.68
C GLU A 133 -11.85 16.77 -13.18
N ILE A 134 -12.10 15.67 -13.89
CA ILE A 134 -11.97 15.60 -15.35
C ILE A 134 -12.86 16.64 -16.02
N VAL A 135 -14.16 16.69 -15.67
CA VAL A 135 -15.10 17.66 -16.28
C VAL A 135 -14.71 19.09 -15.91
N ASN A 136 -14.33 19.32 -14.65
CA ASN A 136 -13.89 20.63 -14.17
C ASN A 136 -12.68 21.13 -14.97
N GLN A 137 -11.64 20.33 -15.19
CA GLN A 137 -10.48 20.80 -15.95
C GLN A 137 -10.76 20.89 -17.46
N ALA A 138 -11.52 19.95 -18.03
CA ALA A 138 -11.79 19.91 -19.46
C ALA A 138 -12.66 21.07 -19.94
N THR A 139 -13.49 21.64 -19.07
CA THR A 139 -14.36 22.78 -19.41
C THR A 139 -13.67 24.15 -19.30
N ILE A 140 -12.39 24.19 -18.92
CA ILE A 140 -11.58 25.44 -18.84
C ILE A 140 -10.24 25.35 -19.56
N THR A 141 -9.87 24.18 -20.09
CA THR A 141 -8.60 23.97 -20.79
C THR A 141 -8.87 23.95 -22.28
N SER A 142 -8.05 24.64 -23.07
CA SER A 142 -8.06 24.56 -24.53
C SER A 142 -7.01 23.55 -25.05
N ASP A 143 -7.26 22.94 -26.21
CA ASP A 143 -6.35 22.03 -26.91
C ASP A 143 -5.84 20.85 -26.05
N ALA A 144 -6.72 20.24 -25.28
CA ALA A 144 -6.37 19.22 -24.30
C ALA A 144 -7.15 17.91 -24.47
N ARG A 145 -6.52 16.81 -24.06
CA ARG A 145 -7.14 15.47 -24.02
C ARG A 145 -7.19 14.95 -22.60
N PHE A 146 -8.32 14.38 -22.23
CA PHE A 146 -8.60 13.83 -20.92
C PHE A 146 -8.96 12.35 -21.09
N GLY A 147 -8.20 11.48 -20.43
CA GLY A 147 -8.36 10.04 -20.58
C GLY A 147 -8.94 9.36 -19.34
N ILE A 148 -9.60 8.23 -19.56
CA ILE A 148 -10.18 7.40 -18.50
C ILE A 148 -9.75 5.94 -18.70
N LEU A 149 -9.22 5.35 -17.64
CA LEU A 149 -8.96 3.91 -17.50
C LEU A 149 -9.62 3.36 -16.24
N SER A 150 -9.97 2.08 -16.29
CA SER A 150 -10.50 1.35 -15.15
C SER A 150 -9.95 -0.09 -15.10
N LYS A 151 -10.48 -0.94 -14.22
CA LYS A 151 -10.16 -2.38 -14.17
C LYS A 151 -10.53 -3.13 -15.46
N THR A 152 -11.56 -2.67 -16.17
CA THR A 152 -11.93 -3.13 -17.51
C THR A 152 -12.34 -1.95 -18.40
N GLY A 153 -12.32 -2.15 -19.71
CA GLY A 153 -12.87 -1.16 -20.66
C GLY A 153 -14.36 -0.90 -20.46
N ALA A 154 -15.14 -1.92 -20.08
CA ALA A 154 -16.56 -1.75 -19.80
C ALA A 154 -16.80 -0.87 -18.56
N ASP A 155 -15.97 -1.01 -17.52
CA ASP A 155 -16.04 -0.15 -16.34
C ASP A 155 -15.61 1.29 -16.64
N ALA A 156 -14.57 1.47 -17.46
CA ALA A 156 -14.15 2.80 -17.93
C ALA A 156 -15.26 3.48 -18.75
N LYS A 157 -15.89 2.74 -19.67
CA LYS A 157 -17.08 3.20 -20.40
C LYS A 157 -18.21 3.59 -19.47
N LYS A 158 -18.50 2.76 -18.47
CA LYS A 158 -19.57 3.02 -17.49
C LYS A 158 -19.28 4.29 -16.69
N MET A 159 -18.04 4.48 -16.24
CA MET A 159 -17.62 5.72 -15.58
C MET A 159 -17.83 6.93 -16.50
N PHE A 160 -17.48 6.81 -17.77
CA PHE A 160 -17.70 7.87 -18.76
C PHE A 160 -19.20 8.18 -18.97
N THR A 161 -20.01 7.17 -19.27
CA THR A 161 -21.44 7.36 -19.60
C THR A 161 -22.31 7.72 -18.41
N ASP A 162 -22.03 7.15 -17.24
CA ASP A 162 -22.92 7.26 -16.08
C ASP A 162 -22.48 8.38 -15.14
N LYS A 163 -21.23 8.86 -15.22
CA LYS A 163 -20.70 9.93 -14.37
C LYS A 163 -20.25 11.14 -15.17
N VAL A 164 -19.23 11.01 -16.02
CA VAL A 164 -18.63 12.16 -16.73
C VAL A 164 -19.65 12.91 -17.59
N VAL A 165 -20.39 12.19 -18.44
CA VAL A 165 -21.40 12.79 -19.31
C VAL A 165 -22.49 13.50 -18.49
N PRO A 166 -23.16 12.85 -17.51
CA PRO A 166 -24.13 13.53 -16.65
C PRO A 166 -23.59 14.73 -15.89
N ILE A 167 -22.35 14.68 -15.37
CA ILE A 167 -21.76 15.81 -14.65
C ILE A 167 -21.63 17.01 -15.59
N SER A 168 -21.04 16.82 -16.77
CA SER A 168 -20.92 17.87 -17.79
C SER A 168 -22.28 18.42 -18.24
N THR A 169 -23.25 17.53 -18.52
CA THR A 169 -24.60 17.93 -18.93
C THR A 169 -25.37 18.68 -17.85
N ASN A 170 -25.02 18.55 -16.56
CA ASN A 170 -25.73 19.24 -15.47
C ASN A 170 -25.07 20.56 -15.02
N TYR A 171 -23.89 20.91 -15.56
CA TYR A 171 -23.27 22.20 -15.25
C TYR A 171 -24.17 23.40 -15.64
N PRO A 172 -24.06 24.54 -14.96
CA PRO A 172 -24.67 25.79 -15.42
C PRO A 172 -24.20 26.17 -16.83
N PHE A 173 -25.02 26.92 -17.56
CA PHE A 173 -24.69 27.32 -18.94
C PHE A 173 -23.35 28.06 -19.05
N PHE A 174 -22.99 28.85 -18.03
CA PHE A 174 -21.73 29.60 -18.01
C PHE A 174 -20.50 28.73 -17.73
N PHE A 175 -20.66 27.50 -17.21
CA PHE A 175 -19.58 26.53 -17.09
C PHE A 175 -19.56 25.49 -18.20
N LYS A 176 -20.51 25.57 -19.14
CA LYS A 176 -20.62 24.64 -20.27
C LYS A 176 -20.02 25.26 -21.53
N PRO A 177 -18.89 24.73 -22.01
CA PRO A 177 -18.39 25.07 -23.33
C PRO A 177 -19.35 24.59 -24.42
N ILE A 178 -19.11 25.04 -25.65
CA ILE A 178 -19.78 24.52 -26.84
C ILE A 178 -19.39 23.05 -27.00
N GLN A 179 -20.40 22.17 -27.12
CA GLN A 179 -20.22 20.74 -27.29
C GLN A 179 -20.55 20.33 -28.74
N ASP A 180 -19.74 19.44 -29.29
CA ASP A 180 -19.94 18.81 -30.60
C ASP A 180 -20.59 17.43 -30.44
N GLY A 181 -21.37 17.02 -31.44
CA GLY A 181 -22.03 15.72 -31.50
C GLY A 181 -23.32 15.62 -30.66
N MET A 182 -23.52 14.45 -30.04
CA MET A 182 -24.72 14.14 -29.27
C MET A 182 -24.61 14.66 -27.83
N ASP A 183 -25.73 15.05 -27.21
CA ASP A 183 -25.77 15.48 -25.80
C ASP A 183 -25.26 14.40 -24.84
N ARG A 184 -25.46 13.12 -25.18
CA ARG A 184 -25.07 11.96 -24.37
C ARG A 184 -24.22 10.99 -25.19
N PRO A 185 -22.94 11.31 -25.43
CA PRO A 185 -22.07 10.44 -26.19
C PRO A 185 -21.70 9.18 -25.40
N LYS A 186 -21.25 8.14 -26.11
CA LYS A 186 -20.83 6.85 -25.51
C LYS A 186 -19.32 6.61 -25.52
N THR A 187 -18.57 7.41 -26.28
CA THR A 187 -17.15 7.18 -26.58
C THR A 187 -16.29 8.39 -26.31
N GLU A 188 -16.71 9.56 -26.77
CA GLU A 188 -15.96 10.82 -26.64
C GLU A 188 -16.93 11.97 -26.34
N LEU A 189 -16.57 12.83 -25.41
CA LEU A 189 -17.22 14.11 -25.15
C LEU A 189 -16.28 15.22 -25.64
N ALA A 190 -16.71 15.98 -26.65
CA ALA A 190 -15.87 16.96 -27.33
C ALA A 190 -16.41 18.39 -27.17
N TYR A 191 -15.58 19.28 -26.62
CA TYR A 191 -15.87 20.70 -26.43
C TYR A 191 -15.30 21.54 -27.58
N ARG A 192 -15.88 21.38 -28.77
CA ARG A 192 -15.49 22.11 -29.99
C ARG A 192 -16.71 22.59 -30.75
N VAL A 193 -16.50 23.48 -31.72
CA VAL A 193 -17.58 23.95 -32.58
C VAL A 193 -18.01 22.81 -33.51
N PRO A 194 -19.31 22.46 -33.59
CA PRO A 194 -19.78 21.45 -34.51
C PRO A 194 -19.44 21.81 -35.95
N ALA A 195 -18.93 20.85 -36.71
CA ALA A 195 -18.74 21.04 -38.15
C ALA A 195 -20.11 21.32 -38.79
N SER A 196 -20.31 22.54 -39.30
CA SER A 196 -21.57 22.93 -39.94
C SER A 196 -21.87 21.98 -41.10
N LYS A 197 -22.88 21.12 -40.97
CA LYS A 197 -23.44 20.43 -42.13
C LYS A 197 -24.13 21.48 -43.00
N LEU A 198 -23.42 21.95 -44.03
CA LEU A 198 -23.94 22.78 -45.11
C LEU A 198 -25.19 22.10 -45.68
N THR A 199 -26.36 22.52 -45.21
CA THR A 199 -27.63 22.22 -45.86
C THR A 199 -28.08 23.48 -46.59
N ARG A 200 -28.56 23.32 -47.83
CA ARG A 200 -28.89 24.38 -48.81
C ARG A 200 -29.80 25.52 -48.32
N LYS A 201 -30.31 25.48 -47.09
CA LYS A 201 -31.24 26.46 -46.49
C LYS A 201 -30.62 27.40 -45.45
N SER A 202 -29.37 27.23 -45.03
CA SER A 202 -28.74 28.09 -44.00
C SER A 202 -27.89 29.24 -44.57
N ILE A 203 -28.17 29.69 -45.79
CA ILE A 203 -27.53 30.88 -46.40
C ILE A 203 -28.34 32.14 -46.06
N VAL A 204 -28.69 32.30 -44.78
CA VAL A 204 -29.20 33.57 -44.27
C VAL A 204 -28.28 33.94 -43.11
N LYS A 205 -27.51 35.01 -43.32
CA LYS A 205 -26.54 35.62 -42.41
C LYS A 205 -26.91 35.44 -40.93
N SER A 206 -26.05 34.76 -40.19
CA SER A 206 -25.89 34.93 -38.75
C SER A 206 -24.39 34.92 -38.45
N ASP A 207 -23.99 35.56 -37.35
CA ASP A 207 -22.60 35.81 -36.90
C ASP A 207 -21.79 34.53 -36.55
N SER A 208 -21.82 33.51 -37.40
CA SER A 208 -21.13 32.24 -37.19
C SER A 208 -19.60 32.32 -37.32
N ASP A 209 -19.05 33.43 -37.78
CA ASP A 209 -17.63 33.55 -38.13
C ASP A 209 -16.68 33.76 -36.93
N ASN A 210 -17.19 33.93 -35.70
CA ASN A 210 -16.37 34.17 -34.49
C ASN A 210 -16.56 33.16 -33.34
N LEU A 211 -17.15 31.99 -33.60
CA LEU A 211 -17.34 30.96 -32.57
C LEU A 211 -16.03 30.20 -32.32
N THR A 212 -15.46 30.34 -31.13
CA THR A 212 -14.27 29.58 -30.69
C THR A 212 -14.67 28.47 -29.72
N GLY A 213 -14.31 27.22 -30.04
CA GLY A 213 -14.39 26.08 -29.14
C GLY A 213 -13.13 25.92 -28.30
N LEU A 214 -13.14 25.00 -27.34
CA LEU A 214 -11.94 24.66 -26.55
C LEU A 214 -11.05 23.62 -27.25
N ASP A 215 -11.54 22.95 -28.29
CA ASP A 215 -10.85 21.82 -28.94
C ASP A 215 -10.33 20.77 -27.95
N THR A 216 -11.13 20.55 -26.90
CA THR A 216 -10.80 19.65 -25.79
C THR A 216 -11.73 18.45 -25.77
N THR A 217 -11.18 17.27 -25.52
CA THR A 217 -11.93 16.01 -25.51
C THR A 217 -11.73 15.22 -24.22
N ILE A 218 -12.79 14.51 -23.81
CA ILE A 218 -12.74 13.48 -22.78
C ILE A 218 -13.15 12.16 -23.42
N ASP A 219 -12.32 11.14 -23.30
CA ASP A 219 -12.58 9.80 -23.81
C ASP A 219 -12.27 8.72 -22.77
N TRP A 220 -12.53 7.48 -23.14
CA TRP A 220 -12.14 6.30 -22.38
C TRP A 220 -11.55 5.25 -23.32
N LYS A 221 -10.64 4.42 -22.80
CA LYS A 221 -10.07 3.30 -23.55
C LYS A 221 -10.27 1.98 -22.81
N ASN A 222 -10.17 0.89 -23.57
CA ASN A 222 -10.07 -0.44 -22.98
C ASN A 222 -8.83 -0.54 -22.10
N THR A 223 -8.93 -1.29 -21.01
CA THR A 223 -7.80 -1.69 -20.17
C THR A 223 -6.79 -2.45 -21.01
N GLY A 224 -5.52 -2.06 -20.94
CA GLY A 224 -4.44 -2.67 -21.69
C GLY A 224 -3.09 -1.99 -21.42
N ASP A 225 -2.00 -2.74 -21.53
CA ASP A 225 -0.63 -2.22 -21.28
C ASP A 225 -0.29 -0.98 -22.14
N ASN A 226 -0.71 -0.94 -23.41
CA ASN A 226 -0.42 0.16 -24.34
C ASN A 226 -1.54 1.20 -24.47
N SER A 227 -2.52 1.18 -23.57
CA SER A 227 -3.64 2.12 -23.65
C SER A 227 -3.15 3.57 -23.51
N TYR A 228 -3.61 4.42 -24.43
CA TYR A 228 -3.18 5.81 -24.62
C TYR A 228 -1.75 6.03 -25.14
N ASP A 229 -1.05 4.98 -25.57
CA ASP A 229 0.27 5.15 -26.19
C ASP A 229 0.21 6.12 -27.39
N GLY A 230 1.22 6.98 -27.50
CA GLY A 230 1.34 8.02 -28.51
C GLY A 230 0.47 9.27 -28.31
N GLU A 231 -0.35 9.34 -27.26
CA GLU A 231 -1.20 10.50 -26.99
C GLU A 231 -0.56 11.52 -26.03
N LYS A 232 -1.09 12.74 -26.05
CA LYS A 232 -0.71 13.83 -25.15
C LYS A 232 -1.89 14.14 -24.22
N LEU A 233 -1.86 13.64 -23.00
CA LEU A 233 -2.95 13.80 -22.03
C LEU A 233 -2.67 14.97 -21.08
N ARG A 234 -3.73 15.72 -20.74
CA ARG A 234 -3.73 16.74 -19.69
C ARG A 234 -4.07 16.15 -18.33
N LEU A 235 -5.01 15.21 -18.29
CA LEU A 235 -5.35 14.46 -17.09
C LEU A 235 -5.79 13.04 -17.47
N LEU A 236 -5.27 12.06 -16.74
CA LEU A 236 -5.72 10.67 -16.79
C LEU A 236 -6.41 10.35 -15.47
N ALA A 237 -7.71 10.02 -15.49
CA ALA A 237 -8.34 9.37 -14.34
C ALA A 237 -8.20 7.86 -14.47
N HIS A 238 -7.62 7.25 -13.44
CA HIS A 238 -7.37 5.82 -13.42
C HIS A 238 -8.05 5.19 -12.21
N ASP A 239 -9.24 4.62 -12.43
CA ASP A 239 -10.03 3.97 -11.38
C ASP A 239 -9.65 2.48 -11.25
N GLU A 240 -9.80 1.91 -10.06
CA GLU A 240 -9.62 0.47 -9.81
C GLU A 240 -8.30 -0.13 -10.35
N SER A 241 -7.21 0.66 -10.32
CA SER A 241 -5.89 0.31 -10.85
C SER A 241 -5.24 -0.91 -10.18
N GLY A 242 -5.61 -1.22 -8.93
CA GLY A 242 -5.14 -2.38 -8.16
C GLY A 242 -5.93 -3.66 -8.41
N LYS A 243 -6.78 -3.67 -9.43
CA LYS A 243 -7.57 -4.83 -9.88
C LYS A 243 -7.24 -5.27 -11.30
N TRP A 244 -6.09 -4.84 -11.82
CA TRP A 244 -5.60 -5.25 -13.13
C TRP A 244 -5.01 -6.64 -13.03
N GLU A 245 -5.64 -7.58 -13.73
CA GLU A 245 -5.24 -8.99 -13.76
C GLU A 245 -4.48 -9.31 -15.05
N LYS A 246 -3.68 -10.37 -15.00
CA LYS A 246 -2.90 -10.84 -16.15
C LYS A 246 -3.81 -11.15 -17.35
N PRO A 247 -3.35 -10.91 -18.61
CA PRO A 247 -1.97 -10.60 -18.99
C PRO A 247 -1.54 -9.14 -18.77
N ASP A 248 -2.48 -8.21 -18.64
CA ASP A 248 -2.18 -6.79 -18.44
C ASP A 248 -1.70 -6.51 -17.01
N ASN A 249 -0.90 -5.46 -16.86
CA ASN A 249 -0.38 -5.04 -15.57
C ASN A 249 -0.31 -3.53 -15.46
N ILE A 250 -0.83 -2.99 -14.36
CA ILE A 250 -0.77 -1.57 -14.03
C ILE A 250 0.66 -0.99 -14.07
N LEU A 251 1.69 -1.76 -13.72
CA LEU A 251 3.08 -1.26 -13.80
C LEU A 251 3.54 -1.02 -15.24
N ASN A 252 3.17 -1.92 -16.16
CA ASN A 252 3.47 -1.77 -17.58
C ASN A 252 2.68 -0.61 -18.17
N ASN A 253 1.38 -0.56 -17.90
CA ASN A 253 0.53 0.55 -18.33
C ASN A 253 1.02 1.89 -17.79
N TRP A 254 1.41 1.97 -16.51
CA TRP A 254 1.91 3.23 -15.95
C TRP A 254 3.23 3.65 -16.61
N ALA A 255 4.11 2.71 -16.97
CA ALA A 255 5.33 3.04 -17.71
C ALA A 255 5.02 3.71 -19.06
N VAL A 256 3.94 3.30 -19.75
CA VAL A 256 3.47 3.89 -21.01
C VAL A 256 2.73 5.20 -20.77
N THR A 257 1.67 5.21 -19.96
CA THR A 257 0.82 6.38 -19.72
C THR A 257 1.55 7.52 -19.04
N LYS A 258 2.58 7.25 -18.23
CA LYS A 258 3.46 8.29 -17.70
C LYS A 258 4.15 9.10 -18.81
N THR A 259 4.43 8.50 -19.97
CA THR A 259 5.05 9.21 -21.10
C THR A 259 4.07 10.17 -21.78
N THR A 260 2.77 9.87 -21.78
CA THR A 260 1.72 10.72 -22.37
C THR A 260 1.50 12.02 -21.59
N LEU A 261 1.96 12.04 -20.33
CA LEU A 261 1.84 13.17 -19.40
C LEU A 261 3.08 14.07 -19.37
N ARG A 262 4.09 13.83 -20.22
CA ARG A 262 5.33 14.62 -20.27
C ARG A 262 5.76 14.97 -21.70
N LEU A 263 6.47 16.09 -21.83
CA LEU A 263 7.24 16.45 -23.02
C LEU A 263 8.68 16.72 -22.61
N GLY A 264 9.59 15.81 -22.99
CA GLY A 264 10.95 15.78 -22.48
C GLY A 264 10.94 15.69 -20.94
N ARG A 265 11.50 16.69 -20.26
CA ARG A 265 11.51 16.79 -18.79
C ARG A 265 10.25 17.44 -18.19
N LYS A 266 9.46 18.14 -19.00
CA LYS A 266 8.32 18.93 -18.51
C LYS A 266 7.11 18.02 -18.34
N ILE A 267 6.59 17.91 -17.12
CA ILE A 267 5.30 17.27 -16.87
C ILE A 267 4.21 18.25 -17.32
N ILE A 268 3.40 17.83 -18.27
CA ILE A 268 2.35 18.65 -18.89
C ILE A 268 0.94 18.18 -18.54
N GLY A 269 0.81 16.96 -18.02
CA GLY A 269 -0.44 16.39 -17.54
C GLY A 269 -0.26 15.69 -16.20
N LYS A 270 -1.38 15.31 -15.59
CA LYS A 270 -1.39 14.60 -14.30
C LYS A 270 -2.19 13.31 -14.37
N CYS A 271 -1.97 12.41 -13.42
CA CYS A 271 -2.74 11.18 -13.22
C CYS A 271 -3.43 11.22 -11.87
N LEU A 272 -4.73 10.96 -11.87
CA LEU A 272 -5.56 10.81 -10.69
C LEU A 272 -5.89 9.32 -10.57
N MET A 273 -5.01 8.57 -9.90
CA MET A 273 -5.13 7.12 -9.77
C MET A 273 -5.68 6.72 -8.40
N GLY A 274 -6.63 5.79 -8.36
CA GLY A 274 -7.19 5.31 -7.09
C GLY A 274 -7.79 3.92 -7.16
N SER A 275 -7.49 3.07 -6.16
CA SER A 275 -7.96 1.69 -6.10
C SER A 275 -8.06 1.17 -4.67
N THR A 276 -9.01 0.27 -4.42
CA THR A 276 -8.84 -0.72 -3.34
C THR A 276 -7.82 -1.77 -3.82
N SER A 277 -7.10 -2.45 -2.93
CA SER A 277 -6.27 -3.58 -3.35
C SER A 277 -7.12 -4.84 -3.47
N ASN A 278 -6.92 -5.62 -4.53
CA ASN A 278 -7.26 -7.04 -4.52
C ASN A 278 -6.23 -7.82 -3.70
N SER A 279 -6.39 -9.14 -3.61
CA SER A 279 -5.32 -10.07 -3.20
C SER A 279 -4.06 -9.84 -4.04
N LEU A 280 -2.90 -10.21 -3.49
CA LEU A 280 -1.61 -9.87 -4.09
C LEU A 280 -1.43 -10.52 -5.46
N ASP A 281 -1.94 -11.75 -5.62
CA ASP A 281 -1.93 -12.52 -6.86
C ASP A 281 -2.86 -11.96 -7.97
N LYS A 282 -3.92 -11.23 -7.60
CA LYS A 282 -4.92 -10.65 -8.51
C LYS A 282 -4.69 -9.15 -8.77
N GLY A 283 -3.43 -8.79 -8.97
CA GLY A 283 -3.01 -7.42 -9.29
C GLY A 283 -2.66 -6.55 -8.08
N GLY A 284 -2.99 -6.99 -6.86
CA GLY A 284 -2.68 -6.26 -5.62
C GLY A 284 -1.18 -6.02 -5.43
N GLU A 285 -0.33 -6.99 -5.75
CA GLU A 285 1.12 -6.87 -5.61
C GLU A 285 1.71 -5.79 -6.53
N ASN A 286 1.24 -5.71 -7.78
CA ASN A 286 1.69 -4.68 -8.71
C ASN A 286 1.29 -3.27 -8.24
N PHE A 287 0.08 -3.13 -7.71
CA PHE A 287 -0.38 -1.86 -7.16
C PHE A 287 0.32 -1.50 -5.86
N LYS A 288 0.59 -2.48 -4.99
CA LYS A 288 1.42 -2.30 -3.79
C LYS A 288 2.80 -1.75 -4.15
N ASN A 289 3.45 -2.34 -5.15
CA ASN A 289 4.74 -1.85 -5.64
C ASN A 289 4.64 -0.42 -6.19
N LEU A 290 3.62 -0.13 -6.99
CA LEU A 290 3.38 1.22 -7.51
C LEU A 290 3.12 2.25 -6.39
N TYR A 291 2.36 1.87 -5.37
CA TYR A 291 2.05 2.68 -4.21
C TYR A 291 3.29 2.96 -3.37
N ARG A 292 4.11 1.95 -3.09
CA ARG A 292 5.39 2.10 -2.36
C ARG A 292 6.42 2.92 -3.14
N ASP A 293 6.48 2.73 -4.46
CA ASP A 293 7.32 3.53 -5.35
C ASP A 293 6.88 5.00 -5.45
N SER A 294 5.69 5.33 -4.93
CA SER A 294 5.15 6.68 -4.83
C SER A 294 5.46 7.38 -3.50
N ASP A 295 6.27 6.78 -2.62
CA ASP A 295 6.66 7.36 -1.34
C ASP A 295 7.61 8.56 -1.53
N LEU A 296 7.21 9.71 -0.98
CA LEU A 296 7.94 10.97 -0.98
C LEU A 296 9.31 10.90 -0.31
N SER A 297 9.55 9.95 0.59
CA SER A 297 10.83 9.75 1.26
C SER A 297 11.91 9.19 0.33
N THR A 298 11.51 8.58 -0.81
CA THR A 298 12.40 7.80 -1.69
C THR A 298 12.75 8.52 -3.01
N ARG A 299 12.79 9.85 -3.00
CA ARG A 299 13.04 10.65 -4.21
C ARG A 299 14.44 10.40 -4.79
N ASN A 300 14.50 10.31 -6.11
CA ASN A 300 15.75 10.29 -6.86
C ASN A 300 16.43 11.68 -6.88
N VAL A 301 17.62 11.75 -7.48
CA VAL A 301 18.39 13.00 -7.63
C VAL A 301 17.67 14.08 -8.44
N ASN A 302 16.69 13.71 -9.26
CA ASN A 302 15.83 14.64 -10.00
C ASN A 302 14.62 15.13 -9.16
N GLY A 303 14.54 14.73 -7.89
CA GLY A 303 13.47 15.10 -6.97
C GLY A 303 12.14 14.39 -7.19
N GLN A 304 12.12 13.30 -7.98
CA GLN A 304 10.93 12.51 -8.30
C GLN A 304 10.92 11.20 -7.51
N THR A 305 9.74 10.75 -7.08
CA THR A 305 9.53 9.39 -6.58
C THR A 305 9.81 8.37 -7.69
N LYS A 306 10.01 7.10 -7.35
CA LYS A 306 10.31 6.06 -8.33
C LYS A 306 9.17 5.88 -9.34
N SER A 307 7.92 5.92 -8.88
CA SER A 307 6.75 5.92 -9.76
C SER A 307 6.55 7.27 -10.46
N GLY A 308 7.00 8.37 -9.84
CA GLY A 308 6.69 9.75 -10.23
C GLY A 308 5.38 10.28 -9.65
N MET A 309 4.54 9.44 -9.04
CA MET A 309 3.32 9.81 -8.33
C MET A 309 3.58 9.93 -6.83
N TYR A 310 2.65 10.55 -6.10
CA TYR A 310 2.65 10.62 -4.64
C TYR A 310 1.56 9.72 -4.05
N ASN A 311 1.91 8.93 -3.05
CA ASN A 311 0.95 8.04 -2.39
C ASN A 311 0.05 8.79 -1.39
N LEU A 312 -1.22 8.39 -1.33
CA LEU A 312 -2.19 8.85 -0.34
C LEU A 312 -2.91 7.64 0.24
N PHE A 313 -3.03 7.58 1.57
CA PHE A 313 -3.91 6.65 2.27
C PHE A 313 -4.75 7.44 3.27
N ILE A 314 -6.06 7.21 3.22
CA ILE A 314 -7.02 7.76 4.18
C ILE A 314 -7.70 6.55 4.83
N PRO A 315 -7.53 6.32 6.14
CA PRO A 315 -8.15 5.20 6.84
C PRO A 315 -9.69 5.22 6.70
N MET A 316 -10.29 4.04 6.70
CA MET A 316 -11.74 3.89 6.47
C MET A 316 -12.59 4.68 7.47
N GLU A 317 -12.12 4.84 8.71
CA GLU A 317 -12.84 5.54 9.78
C GLU A 317 -13.08 7.02 9.47
N TRP A 318 -12.32 7.61 8.53
CA TRP A 318 -12.49 9.00 8.11
C TRP A 318 -13.59 9.22 7.07
N ASN A 319 -14.06 8.15 6.42
CA ASN A 319 -14.94 8.26 5.26
C ASN A 319 -16.03 7.19 5.20
N MET A 320 -16.30 6.51 6.31
CA MET A 320 -17.34 5.49 6.35
C MET A 320 -18.72 6.14 6.36
N GLU A 321 -19.56 5.74 5.41
CA GLU A 321 -20.95 6.20 5.31
C GLU A 321 -21.73 5.87 6.58
N GLY A 322 -22.60 6.78 7.03
CA GLY A 322 -23.40 6.60 8.25
C GLY A 322 -22.67 6.91 9.55
N PHE A 323 -21.39 7.33 9.51
CA PHE A 323 -20.61 7.68 10.70
C PHE A 323 -19.97 9.08 10.63
N LEU A 324 -20.55 9.96 9.82
CA LEU A 324 -20.13 11.35 9.69
C LEU A 324 -21.15 12.24 10.39
N ASP A 325 -20.69 13.10 11.30
CA ASP A 325 -21.55 14.10 11.93
C ASP A 325 -22.09 15.11 10.91
N ILE A 326 -23.07 15.93 11.31
CA ILE A 326 -23.64 17.00 10.45
C ILE A 326 -22.59 17.98 9.88
N HIS A 327 -21.40 18.04 10.48
CA HIS A 327 -20.29 18.88 10.05
C HIS A 327 -19.34 18.17 9.08
N GLY A 328 -19.60 16.91 8.73
CA GLY A 328 -18.79 16.09 7.81
C GLY A 328 -17.53 15.52 8.45
N ASN A 329 -17.44 15.48 9.78
CA ASN A 329 -16.33 14.88 10.52
C ASN A 329 -16.68 13.44 10.95
N PRO A 330 -15.70 12.54 10.99
CA PRO A 330 -15.92 11.17 11.47
C PRO A 330 -16.20 11.12 12.97
N VAL A 331 -17.21 10.33 13.36
CA VAL A 331 -17.51 10.00 14.75
C VAL A 331 -16.78 8.70 15.12
N PHE A 332 -15.55 8.84 15.64
CA PHE A 332 -14.69 7.70 15.97
C PHE A 332 -15.25 6.82 17.09
N TYR A 333 -15.66 7.47 18.19
CA TYR A 333 -16.26 6.87 19.39
C TYR A 333 -17.38 7.79 19.86
N THR A 334 -18.42 7.23 20.48
CA THR A 334 -19.44 8.07 21.10
C THR A 334 -20.17 7.34 22.22
N ASP A 335 -20.41 8.06 23.33
CA ASP A 335 -21.28 7.63 24.44
C ASP A 335 -22.69 8.22 24.33
N LYS A 336 -22.92 9.10 23.35
CA LYS A 336 -24.17 9.84 23.14
C LYS A 336 -24.59 9.76 21.69
N VAL A 337 -25.88 9.92 21.44
CA VAL A 337 -26.41 10.01 20.09
C VAL A 337 -25.88 11.28 19.42
N VAL A 338 -25.26 11.13 18.25
CA VAL A 338 -24.80 12.24 17.41
C VAL A 338 -25.61 12.26 16.12
N GLU A 339 -26.09 13.43 15.72
CA GLU A 339 -26.82 13.60 14.45
C GLU A 339 -25.86 13.49 13.27
N GLY A 340 -26.11 12.53 12.39
CA GLY A 340 -25.35 12.30 11.17
C GLY A 340 -25.69 13.27 10.04
N ILE A 341 -24.78 13.42 9.08
CA ILE A 341 -24.97 14.30 7.91
C ILE A 341 -26.11 13.85 6.99
N ASP A 342 -26.44 12.56 7.03
CA ASP A 342 -27.55 11.92 6.33
C ASP A 342 -28.89 12.02 7.11
N GLY A 343 -28.88 12.68 8.28
CA GLY A 343 -30.01 12.79 9.18
C GLY A 343 -30.27 11.52 10.01
N MET A 344 -29.36 10.54 9.99
CA MET A 344 -29.44 9.35 10.83
C MET A 344 -28.70 9.53 12.16
N ASP A 345 -29.24 8.93 13.22
CA ASP A 345 -28.64 8.98 14.55
C ASP A 345 -27.48 7.98 14.68
N ILE A 346 -26.29 8.50 15.01
CA ILE A 346 -25.08 7.72 15.26
C ILE A 346 -25.04 7.33 16.74
N ASN A 347 -25.35 6.07 17.02
CA ASN A 347 -25.40 5.52 18.38
C ASN A 347 -24.10 4.81 18.80
N ILE A 348 -23.29 4.38 17.84
CA ILE A 348 -22.01 3.72 18.05
C ILE A 348 -20.96 4.39 17.15
N GLY A 349 -19.73 4.49 17.64
CA GLY A 349 -18.63 5.04 16.84
C GLY A 349 -18.22 4.12 15.69
N VAL A 350 -17.62 4.67 14.64
CA VAL A 350 -17.15 3.89 13.48
C VAL A 350 -16.10 2.85 13.87
N ILE A 351 -15.26 3.14 14.88
CA ILE A 351 -14.22 2.21 15.32
C ILE A 351 -14.86 1.02 16.05
N ASP A 352 -15.85 1.29 16.91
CA ASP A 352 -16.58 0.22 17.62
C ASP A 352 -17.39 -0.63 16.64
N TYR A 353 -18.07 0.00 15.68
CA TYR A 353 -18.76 -0.71 14.60
C TYR A 353 -17.81 -1.64 13.83
N TRP A 354 -16.66 -1.11 13.41
CA TRP A 354 -15.68 -1.89 12.67
C TRP A 354 -15.08 -3.02 13.51
N ASN A 355 -14.82 -2.80 14.81
CA ASN A 355 -14.34 -3.84 15.72
C ASN A 355 -15.38 -4.97 15.87
N ASN A 356 -16.66 -4.63 15.97
CA ASN A 356 -17.75 -5.61 16.04
C ASN A 356 -17.83 -6.47 14.76
N GLU A 357 -17.66 -5.86 13.58
CA GLU A 357 -17.60 -6.59 12.30
C GLU A 357 -16.38 -7.52 12.28
N VAL A 358 -15.20 -7.05 12.70
CA VAL A 358 -13.98 -7.87 12.82
C VAL A 358 -14.20 -9.05 13.77
N ASP A 359 -14.78 -8.81 14.95
CA ASP A 359 -15.07 -9.85 15.94
C ASP A 359 -16.03 -10.91 15.40
N SER A 360 -17.01 -10.51 14.58
CA SER A 360 -17.94 -11.44 13.95
C SER A 360 -17.29 -12.33 12.88
N LEU A 361 -16.18 -11.87 12.28
CA LEU A 361 -15.47 -12.55 11.20
C LEU A 361 -14.25 -13.35 11.69
N LYS A 362 -13.92 -13.33 12.99
CA LYS A 362 -12.75 -14.05 13.55
C LYS A 362 -12.71 -15.54 13.23
N SER A 363 -13.87 -16.17 13.05
CA SER A 363 -13.96 -17.60 12.68
C SER A 363 -13.75 -17.87 11.18
N ASP A 364 -13.81 -16.85 10.33
CA ASP A 364 -13.58 -16.96 8.88
C ASP A 364 -12.48 -15.98 8.43
N HIS A 365 -11.24 -16.47 8.45
CA HIS A 365 -10.06 -15.67 8.13
C HIS A 365 -10.06 -15.13 6.69
N ASP A 366 -10.67 -15.82 5.73
CA ASP A 366 -10.73 -15.35 4.34
C ASP A 366 -11.69 -14.15 4.21
N GLN A 367 -12.87 -14.26 4.80
CA GLN A 367 -13.82 -13.14 4.87
C GLN A 367 -13.25 -11.97 5.67
N LEU A 368 -12.57 -12.25 6.78
CA LEU A 368 -11.92 -11.24 7.60
C LEU A 368 -10.84 -10.47 6.81
N ASN A 369 -9.96 -11.17 6.08
CA ASN A 369 -8.92 -10.52 5.27
C ASN A 369 -9.51 -9.71 4.11
N GLU A 370 -10.60 -10.16 3.50
CA GLU A 370 -11.33 -9.36 2.52
C GLU A 370 -11.95 -8.11 3.15
N PHE A 371 -12.55 -8.22 4.34
CA PHE A 371 -13.07 -7.08 5.09
C PHE A 371 -11.97 -6.05 5.39
N TYR A 372 -10.80 -6.49 5.84
CA TYR A 372 -9.63 -5.64 6.04
C TYR A 372 -9.20 -4.89 4.78
N ARG A 373 -9.17 -5.56 3.61
CA ARG A 373 -8.84 -4.90 2.34
C ARG A 373 -9.89 -3.88 1.90
N GLN A 374 -11.16 -4.14 2.19
CA GLN A 374 -12.27 -3.26 1.83
C GLN A 374 -12.38 -2.04 2.75
N PHE A 375 -12.17 -2.24 4.05
CA PHE A 375 -12.26 -1.24 5.11
C PHE A 375 -10.94 -1.16 5.91
N PRO A 376 -9.84 -0.75 5.25
CA PRO A 376 -8.53 -0.71 5.89
C PRO A 376 -8.40 0.47 6.84
N ARG A 377 -7.81 0.23 8.02
CA ARG A 377 -7.40 1.26 8.97
C ARG A 377 -5.92 1.59 8.85
N THR A 378 -5.13 0.62 8.36
CA THR A 378 -3.71 0.78 8.03
C THR A 378 -3.43 0.33 6.60
N GLU A 379 -2.30 0.74 6.05
CA GLU A 379 -1.86 0.27 4.73
C GLU A 379 -1.63 -1.26 4.72
N ASN A 380 -1.26 -1.85 5.86
CA ASN A 380 -1.10 -3.31 5.98
C ASN A 380 -2.45 -4.02 5.86
N HIS A 381 -3.52 -3.50 6.46
CA HIS A 381 -4.89 -4.02 6.24
C HIS A 381 -5.24 -4.01 4.74
N ALA A 382 -4.90 -2.92 4.05
CA ALA A 382 -5.23 -2.74 2.65
C ALA A 382 -4.48 -3.72 1.72
N PHE A 383 -3.30 -4.21 2.10
CA PHE A 383 -2.47 -5.11 1.29
C PHE A 383 -2.37 -6.55 1.84
N ARG A 384 -3.32 -6.98 2.68
CA ARG A 384 -3.39 -8.37 3.15
C ARG A 384 -3.68 -9.32 2.00
N ASP A 385 -3.10 -10.51 2.04
CA ASP A 385 -3.31 -11.54 1.03
C ASP A 385 -4.42 -12.55 1.41
N GLU A 386 -4.88 -13.35 0.44
CA GLU A 386 -5.75 -14.51 0.68
C GLU A 386 -4.95 -15.68 1.27
N SER A 387 -5.61 -16.57 2.03
CA SER A 387 -4.93 -17.64 2.78
C SER A 387 -4.36 -18.80 1.97
N LYS A 388 -4.44 -18.74 0.63
CA LYS A 388 -4.46 -19.93 -0.22
C LYS A 388 -3.10 -20.56 -0.50
N ASN A 389 -1.98 -19.92 -0.18
CA ASN A 389 -0.65 -20.37 -0.63
C ASN A 389 0.45 -20.44 0.43
N THR A 390 0.18 -20.08 1.69
CA THR A 390 1.24 -20.14 2.72
C THR A 390 1.16 -21.39 3.57
N LEU A 391 2.33 -21.86 3.98
CA LEU A 391 2.49 -22.99 4.90
C LEU A 391 2.16 -22.59 6.35
N PHE A 392 2.16 -21.29 6.67
CA PHE A 392 2.10 -20.80 8.04
C PHE A 392 0.72 -20.26 8.44
N ASN A 393 0.48 -20.18 9.75
CA ASN A 393 -0.74 -19.63 10.32
C ASN A 393 -0.83 -18.11 10.12
N LEU A 394 -1.55 -17.71 9.06
CA LEU A 394 -1.75 -16.30 8.72
C LEU A 394 -2.48 -15.49 9.78
N SER A 395 -3.37 -16.10 10.56
CA SER A 395 -4.09 -15.36 11.59
C SER A 395 -3.10 -14.80 12.59
N ARG A 396 -2.24 -15.66 13.14
CA ARG A 396 -1.20 -15.26 14.11
C ARG A 396 -0.25 -14.23 13.53
N ILE A 397 0.17 -14.41 12.28
CA ILE A 397 1.05 -13.45 11.58
C ILE A 397 0.37 -12.08 11.46
N TYR A 398 -0.87 -12.01 10.98
CA TYR A 398 -1.55 -10.74 10.78
C TYR A 398 -1.95 -10.09 12.11
N GLU A 399 -2.37 -10.86 13.10
CA GLU A 399 -2.58 -10.36 14.47
C GLU A 399 -1.31 -9.69 15.02
N GLN A 400 -0.15 -10.31 14.79
CA GLN A 400 1.12 -9.70 15.18
C GLN A 400 1.42 -8.42 14.38
N ILE A 401 1.14 -8.39 13.08
CA ILE A 401 1.31 -7.18 12.26
C ILE A 401 0.42 -6.05 12.79
N ASP A 402 -0.82 -6.36 13.14
CA ASP A 402 -1.78 -5.39 13.69
C ASP A 402 -1.31 -4.85 15.05
N TYR A 403 -0.80 -5.74 15.92
CA TYR A 403 -0.16 -5.33 17.16
C TYR A 403 1.04 -4.41 16.90
N ASN A 404 1.87 -4.75 15.91
CA ASN A 404 3.06 -3.99 15.54
C ASN A 404 2.74 -2.62 14.91
N ASP A 405 1.55 -2.46 14.31
CA ASP A 405 1.06 -1.17 13.80
C ASP A 405 0.69 -0.20 14.95
N GLY A 406 0.59 -0.69 16.19
CA GLY A 406 0.40 0.12 17.39
C GLY A 406 1.63 0.98 17.76
N LEU A 407 1.38 2.15 18.37
CA LEU A 407 2.43 3.12 18.74
C LEU A 407 3.49 2.57 19.70
N GLU A 408 3.11 1.66 20.60
CA GLU A 408 4.03 1.08 21.58
C GLU A 408 5.01 0.11 20.92
N ALA A 409 4.52 -0.78 20.05
CA ALA A 409 5.35 -1.73 19.32
C ALA A 409 6.31 -1.03 18.34
N GLN A 410 5.85 0.03 17.65
CA GLN A 410 6.71 0.82 16.76
C GLN A 410 7.91 1.46 17.49
N ARG A 411 7.80 1.77 18.78
CA ARG A 411 8.90 2.35 19.57
C ARG A 411 9.97 1.33 19.95
N VAL A 412 9.68 0.04 19.86
CA VAL A 412 10.62 -1.04 20.21
C VAL A 412 11.72 -1.17 19.16
N VAL A 413 11.40 -0.95 17.88
CA VAL A 413 12.34 -1.16 16.77
C VAL A 413 13.22 0.08 16.56
N MET A 414 14.53 -0.10 16.69
CA MET A 414 15.54 0.91 16.37
C MET A 414 16.27 0.60 15.08
N GLN A 415 16.54 1.62 14.27
CA GLN A 415 17.34 1.49 13.05
C GLN A 415 18.76 2.03 13.25
N GLY A 416 19.77 1.33 12.73
CA GLY A 416 21.15 1.76 12.87
C GLY A 416 22.20 0.92 12.15
N SER A 417 23.45 1.10 12.56
CA SER A 417 24.62 0.46 11.97
C SER A 417 25.63 0.02 13.03
N PHE A 418 26.30 -1.09 12.77
CA PHE A 418 27.50 -1.51 13.51
C PHE A 418 28.75 -0.99 12.82
N SER A 419 29.76 -0.63 13.61
CA SER A 419 31.08 -0.25 13.10
C SER A 419 32.17 -0.66 14.07
N TRP A 420 33.37 -0.94 13.56
CA TRP A 420 34.55 -1.11 14.41
C TRP A 420 34.96 0.23 15.02
N LYS A 421 35.24 0.23 16.32
CA LYS A 421 35.72 1.40 17.04
C LYS A 421 36.98 1.95 16.36
N ASN A 422 36.93 3.24 16.03
CA ASN A 422 37.98 3.96 15.31
C ASN A 422 38.35 3.34 13.94
N GLY A 423 37.46 2.57 13.32
CA GLY A 423 37.71 1.88 12.04
C GLY A 423 38.75 0.75 12.11
N LYS A 424 39.21 0.38 13.32
CA LYS A 424 40.21 -0.67 13.50
C LYS A 424 39.52 -2.04 13.53
N LYS A 425 39.59 -2.77 12.41
CA LYS A 425 39.00 -4.10 12.24
C LYS A 425 39.41 -5.06 13.36
N ASP A 426 38.52 -6.00 13.68
CA ASP A 426 38.73 -7.06 14.67
C ASP A 426 38.95 -6.55 16.11
N THR A 427 38.43 -5.37 16.43
CA THR A 427 38.48 -4.77 17.79
C THR A 427 37.10 -4.69 18.44
N GLU A 428 36.78 -3.61 19.14
CA GLU A 428 35.46 -3.39 19.74
C GLU A 428 34.49 -2.92 18.65
N VAL A 429 33.30 -3.51 18.59
CA VAL A 429 32.20 -3.05 17.73
C VAL A 429 31.32 -2.10 18.52
N ILE A 430 30.87 -1.02 17.88
CA ILE A 430 29.93 -0.05 18.43
C ILE A 430 28.64 -0.04 17.60
N TRP A 431 27.51 0.11 18.29
CA TRP A 431 26.20 0.38 17.68
C TRP A 431 25.96 1.88 17.61
N SER A 432 25.49 2.37 16.48
CA SER A 432 25.09 3.78 16.29
C SER A 432 23.70 3.85 15.66
N PRO A 433 22.71 4.48 16.32
CA PRO A 433 21.42 4.77 15.71
C PRO A 433 21.61 5.61 14.45
N ASN A 434 21.02 5.19 13.34
CA ASN A 434 21.17 5.82 12.03
C ASN A 434 19.94 5.54 11.17
N LYS A 435 19.27 6.60 10.70
CA LYS A 435 18.10 6.50 9.81
C LYS A 435 18.42 5.85 8.46
N ASN A 436 19.68 5.88 8.03
CA ASN A 436 20.16 5.21 6.83
C ASN A 436 20.79 3.85 7.13
N GLY A 437 20.64 3.35 8.36
CA GLY A 437 21.18 2.08 8.81
C GLY A 437 20.49 0.89 8.16
N ARG A 438 21.24 -0.20 7.94
CA ARG A 438 20.72 -1.45 7.36
C ARG A 438 20.16 -2.42 8.40
N PHE A 439 20.41 -2.17 9.68
CA PHE A 439 20.00 -3.03 10.77
C PHE A 439 18.78 -2.45 11.49
N TYR A 440 17.81 -3.32 11.76
CA TYR A 440 16.70 -3.08 12.66
C TYR A 440 16.89 -3.95 13.89
N VAL A 441 16.82 -3.37 15.08
CA VAL A 441 17.05 -4.09 16.34
C VAL A 441 15.96 -3.76 17.34
N THR A 442 15.50 -4.75 18.09
CA THR A 442 14.52 -4.59 19.19
C THR A 442 15.18 -4.67 20.56
N TRP A 443 16.40 -5.21 20.61
CA TRP A 443 17.17 -5.32 21.84
C TRP A 443 18.66 -5.06 21.62
N ILE A 444 19.24 -4.23 22.49
CA ILE A 444 20.67 -4.00 22.59
C ILE A 444 21.14 -4.52 23.96
N PRO A 445 22.11 -5.45 24.03
CA PRO A 445 22.59 -6.01 25.29
C PRO A 445 23.16 -4.93 26.23
N PRO A 446 23.19 -5.17 27.56
CA PRO A 446 23.96 -4.35 28.50
C PRO A 446 25.46 -4.40 28.16
N LYS A 447 26.23 -3.43 28.66
CA LYS A 447 27.65 -3.27 28.30
C LYS A 447 28.50 -4.51 28.55
N GLU A 448 28.17 -5.30 29.56
CA GLU A 448 28.94 -6.48 29.97
C GLU A 448 28.82 -7.66 28.99
N LEU A 449 27.70 -7.72 28.26
CA LEU A 449 27.47 -8.74 27.24
C LEU A 449 27.94 -8.28 25.85
N ARG A 450 28.20 -6.98 25.64
CA ARG A 450 28.66 -6.46 24.35
C ARG A 450 30.10 -6.87 24.09
N ASN A 451 30.40 -7.25 22.85
CA ASN A 451 31.75 -7.62 22.41
C ASN A 451 32.38 -8.76 23.24
N ASN A 452 31.56 -9.61 23.85
CA ASN A 452 32.03 -10.73 24.65
C ASN A 452 32.60 -11.84 23.74
N VAL A 453 33.90 -11.77 23.48
CA VAL A 453 34.64 -12.72 22.64
C VAL A 453 35.73 -13.39 23.48
N VAL A 454 35.64 -14.71 23.61
CA VAL A 454 36.58 -15.50 24.42
C VAL A 454 37.71 -16.02 23.55
N TYR A 455 38.96 -15.75 23.93
CA TYR A 455 40.14 -16.21 23.20
C TYR A 455 40.66 -17.52 23.80
N LYS A 456 40.68 -18.59 23.00
CA LYS A 456 41.22 -19.91 23.38
C LYS A 456 42.08 -20.47 22.24
N ASN A 457 43.32 -20.85 22.51
CA ASN A 457 44.24 -21.48 21.56
C ASN A 457 44.35 -20.74 20.20
N GLY A 458 44.49 -19.41 20.24
CA GLY A 458 44.61 -18.56 19.05
C GLY A 458 43.32 -18.41 18.23
N LYS A 459 42.17 -18.90 18.73
CA LYS A 459 40.85 -18.78 18.09
C LYS A 459 39.90 -17.97 18.96
N LYS A 460 39.00 -17.23 18.30
CA LYS A 460 37.95 -16.44 18.93
C LYS A 460 36.67 -17.25 19.04
N TYR A 461 36.05 -17.26 20.22
CA TYR A 461 34.80 -17.97 20.53
C TYR A 461 33.71 -16.98 20.96
N PRO A 462 32.44 -17.26 20.63
CA PRO A 462 31.31 -16.48 21.13
C PRO A 462 31.19 -16.64 22.65
N GLY A 463 31.16 -15.54 23.39
CA GLY A 463 31.04 -15.56 24.85
C GLY A 463 29.60 -15.68 25.36
N ASN A 464 28.61 -15.40 24.50
CA ASN A 464 27.18 -15.41 24.84
C ASN A 464 26.41 -16.51 24.10
N GLU A 465 27.06 -17.64 23.82
CA GLU A 465 26.45 -18.76 23.10
C GLU A 465 25.26 -19.40 23.83
N HIS A 466 25.04 -19.09 25.12
CA HIS A 466 23.89 -19.56 25.89
C HIS A 466 22.65 -18.70 25.68
N ILE A 467 22.80 -17.44 25.29
CA ILE A 467 21.70 -16.46 25.17
C ILE A 467 20.95 -16.59 23.85
N GLY A 468 21.65 -16.81 22.74
CA GLY A 468 21.04 -16.78 21.41
C GLY A 468 22.00 -17.10 20.28
N SER A 469 21.50 -16.99 19.06
CA SER A 469 22.25 -17.29 17.84
C SER A 469 21.73 -16.46 16.67
N PHE A 470 22.53 -16.38 15.61
CA PHE A 470 22.16 -15.78 14.33
C PHE A 470 21.87 -16.82 13.25
N GLY A 471 21.00 -16.48 12.31
CA GLY A 471 20.78 -17.20 11.06
C GLY A 471 21.06 -16.28 9.87
N CYS A 472 21.73 -16.79 8.84
CA CYS A 472 22.13 -15.97 7.69
C CYS A 472 21.90 -16.67 6.35
N ASP A 473 21.17 -15.98 5.47
CA ASP A 473 21.14 -16.26 4.04
C ASP A 473 22.11 -15.30 3.33
N SER A 474 23.16 -15.86 2.74
CA SER A 474 24.25 -15.07 2.16
C SER A 474 24.16 -15.00 0.64
N TYR A 475 25.06 -14.28 -0.02
CA TYR A 475 25.23 -14.30 -1.48
C TYR A 475 26.70 -14.10 -1.83
N ASP A 476 27.17 -14.71 -2.91
CA ASP A 476 28.60 -14.71 -3.29
C ASP A 476 28.91 -13.80 -4.49
N ILE A 477 27.91 -13.47 -5.32
CA ILE A 477 28.09 -12.70 -6.56
C ILE A 477 27.65 -11.25 -6.36
N SER A 478 28.58 -10.34 -6.64
CA SER A 478 28.36 -8.89 -6.65
C SER A 478 27.73 -8.47 -7.99
N GLY A 479 26.40 -8.63 -8.12
CA GLY A 479 25.61 -8.19 -9.27
C GLY A 479 25.45 -9.23 -10.38
N THR A 480 24.22 -9.33 -10.92
CA THR A 480 23.89 -10.06 -12.15
C THR A 480 23.44 -9.05 -13.21
N VAL A 481 23.93 -9.19 -14.44
CA VAL A 481 23.45 -8.41 -15.59
C VAL A 481 22.06 -8.96 -15.94
N GLY A 482 20.99 -8.19 -15.71
CA GLY A 482 19.65 -8.54 -16.22
C GLY A 482 18.58 -8.98 -15.21
N GLY A 483 18.68 -8.60 -13.94
CA GLY A 483 17.60 -8.81 -12.96
C GLY A 483 18.15 -8.80 -11.54
N GLY A 484 17.56 -8.00 -10.64
CA GLY A 484 18.03 -7.86 -9.27
C GLY A 484 18.02 -9.22 -8.56
N GLY A 485 19.20 -9.79 -8.31
CA GLY A 485 19.29 -11.03 -7.53
C GLY A 485 18.95 -10.79 -6.06
N SER A 486 18.71 -11.87 -5.30
CA SER A 486 18.20 -11.81 -3.93
C SER A 486 19.13 -11.05 -2.96
N ASN A 487 18.57 -10.57 -1.86
CA ASN A 487 19.27 -9.80 -0.85
C ASN A 487 20.07 -10.72 0.08
N GLY A 488 21.05 -10.17 0.80
CA GLY A 488 21.63 -10.85 1.95
C GLY A 488 20.74 -10.61 3.16
N ALA A 489 20.50 -11.65 3.95
CA ALA A 489 19.66 -11.57 5.13
C ALA A 489 20.35 -12.15 6.37
N LEU A 490 20.10 -11.52 7.52
CA LEU A 490 20.62 -11.92 8.82
C LEU A 490 19.56 -11.63 9.89
N HIS A 491 19.28 -12.65 10.71
CA HIS A 491 18.38 -12.54 11.85
C HIS A 491 19.08 -13.01 13.12
N GLY A 492 18.89 -12.25 14.19
CA GLY A 492 19.30 -12.64 15.54
C GLY A 492 18.10 -13.09 16.35
N LEU A 493 18.19 -14.26 16.98
CA LEU A 493 17.14 -14.82 17.83
C LEU A 493 17.72 -15.23 19.19
N THR A 494 17.15 -14.73 20.27
CA THR A 494 17.43 -15.26 21.61
C THR A 494 16.68 -16.58 21.83
N ARG A 495 17.21 -17.43 22.69
CA ARG A 495 16.51 -18.64 23.18
C ARG A 495 16.11 -18.43 24.62
N LEU A 496 15.37 -19.37 25.23
CA LEU A 496 15.12 -19.35 26.67
C LEU A 496 16.42 -19.12 27.47
N ASN A 497 16.47 -17.99 28.19
CA ASN A 497 17.64 -17.54 28.93
C ASN A 497 17.23 -16.58 30.08
N PHE A 498 18.16 -16.27 30.98
CA PHE A 498 17.92 -15.38 32.13
C PHE A 498 18.61 -14.01 32.01
N ASP A 499 19.47 -13.82 31.01
CA ASP A 499 20.34 -12.64 30.86
C ASP A 499 19.80 -11.59 29.87
N ALA A 500 18.79 -11.96 29.08
CA ALA A 500 18.23 -11.21 27.96
C ALA A 500 16.75 -11.60 27.72
N PRO A 501 16.00 -10.85 26.88
CA PRO A 501 14.67 -11.28 26.44
C PRO A 501 14.73 -12.69 25.86
N SER A 502 13.80 -13.56 26.24
CA SER A 502 13.74 -14.94 25.75
C SER A 502 12.88 -15.04 24.49
N ASP A 503 13.32 -15.88 23.54
CA ASP A 503 12.58 -16.23 22.33
C ASP A 503 12.11 -15.01 21.51
N VAL A 504 12.96 -13.99 21.43
CA VAL A 504 12.70 -12.73 20.71
C VAL A 504 13.67 -12.60 19.54
N PHE A 505 13.11 -12.31 18.36
CA PHE A 505 13.92 -11.82 17.25
C PHE A 505 14.43 -10.40 17.60
N PHE A 506 15.73 -10.30 17.86
CA PHE A 506 16.35 -9.07 18.33
C PHE A 506 17.00 -8.22 17.24
N LEU A 507 17.25 -8.82 16.07
CA LEU A 507 17.91 -8.17 14.94
C LEU A 507 17.34 -8.69 13.62
N GLU A 508 17.03 -7.77 12.71
CA GLU A 508 16.72 -8.01 11.29
C GLU A 508 17.66 -7.16 10.42
N TYR A 509 18.28 -7.81 9.43
CA TYR A 509 19.01 -7.17 8.35
C TYR A 509 18.59 -7.84 7.05
N ILE A 510 18.09 -7.06 6.09
CA ILE A 510 17.72 -7.54 4.75
C ILE A 510 18.18 -6.47 3.76
N SER A 511 19.32 -6.69 3.11
CA SER A 511 19.90 -5.70 2.20
C SER A 511 20.95 -6.32 1.28
N ARG A 512 21.18 -5.68 0.13
CA ARG A 512 22.27 -6.02 -0.80
C ARG A 512 23.26 -4.86 -0.94
N PRO A 513 24.30 -4.79 -0.09
CA PRO A 513 25.42 -3.87 -0.26
C PRO A 513 26.11 -3.99 -1.62
N GLN A 514 26.86 -2.94 -1.98
CA GLN A 514 27.59 -2.84 -3.25
C GLN A 514 28.53 -4.03 -3.51
N THR A 515 29.15 -4.56 -2.46
CA THR A 515 29.98 -5.76 -2.52
C THR A 515 29.53 -6.76 -1.47
N SER A 516 29.70 -8.06 -1.75
CA SER A 516 29.40 -9.11 -0.78
C SER A 516 30.31 -9.03 0.47
N GLU A 517 31.53 -8.50 0.33
CA GLU A 517 32.45 -8.27 1.46
C GLU A 517 31.91 -7.28 2.49
N ILE A 518 31.21 -6.23 2.06
CA ILE A 518 30.55 -5.30 3.01
C ILE A 518 29.48 -6.05 3.81
N PHE A 519 28.71 -6.92 3.15
CA PHE A 519 27.73 -7.76 3.83
C PHE A 519 28.40 -8.73 4.82
N TYR A 520 29.49 -9.40 4.45
CA TYR A 520 30.20 -10.31 5.36
C TYR A 520 30.75 -9.58 6.58
N GLU A 521 31.25 -8.35 6.40
CA GLU A 521 31.75 -7.53 7.51
C GLU A 521 30.62 -7.07 8.43
N ASP A 522 29.49 -6.64 7.87
CA ASP A 522 28.28 -6.28 8.62
C ASP A 522 27.80 -7.46 9.49
N VAL A 523 27.74 -8.66 8.92
CA VAL A 523 27.36 -9.89 9.63
C VAL A 523 28.36 -10.23 10.75
N LEU A 524 29.67 -10.14 10.47
CA LEU A 524 30.70 -10.40 11.46
C LEU A 524 30.62 -9.41 12.62
N MET A 525 30.45 -8.11 12.34
CA MET A 525 30.33 -7.08 13.37
C MET A 525 29.11 -7.32 14.27
N ALA A 526 27.96 -7.71 13.70
CA ALA A 526 26.78 -8.06 14.49
C ALA A 526 27.07 -9.27 15.41
N CYS A 527 27.67 -10.35 14.89
CA CYS A 527 28.01 -11.53 15.69
C CYS A 527 28.98 -11.19 16.83
N VAL A 528 29.98 -10.35 16.56
CA VAL A 528 30.96 -9.90 17.56
C VAL A 528 30.31 -9.01 18.61
N PHE A 529 29.51 -8.02 18.20
CA PHE A 529 28.84 -7.10 19.12
C PHE A 529 27.95 -7.84 20.12
N TYR A 530 27.16 -8.82 19.67
CA TYR A 530 26.31 -9.63 20.54
C TYR A 530 27.04 -10.80 21.20
N GLY A 531 28.25 -11.15 20.75
CA GLY A 531 29.02 -12.29 21.27
C GLY A 531 28.35 -13.65 21.02
N MET A 532 27.51 -13.77 19.98
CA MET A 532 26.70 -14.96 19.69
C MET A 532 27.15 -15.67 18.40
N PRO A 533 26.97 -17.00 18.31
CA PRO A 533 27.31 -17.77 17.11
C PRO A 533 26.30 -17.56 15.96
N ILE A 534 26.66 -18.03 14.76
CA ILE A 534 25.85 -17.94 13.54
C ILE A 534 25.73 -19.30 12.83
N LEU A 535 24.55 -19.58 12.28
CA LEU A 535 24.31 -20.64 11.31
C LEU A 535 24.06 -20.02 9.92
N ALA A 536 24.93 -20.34 8.96
CA ALA A 536 24.81 -19.85 7.58
C ALA A 536 24.77 -21.03 6.59
N GLU A 537 24.16 -20.82 5.43
CA GLU A 537 24.18 -21.81 4.35
C GLU A 537 25.61 -22.08 3.86
N ASN A 538 25.98 -23.34 3.67
CA ASN A 538 27.33 -23.72 3.22
C ASN A 538 27.49 -23.80 1.70
N ASN A 539 26.38 -23.72 0.94
CA ASN A 539 26.41 -23.67 -0.52
C ASN A 539 27.07 -22.39 -1.06
N LYS A 540 27.12 -21.34 -0.23
CA LYS A 540 27.71 -20.02 -0.52
C LYS A 540 28.86 -19.79 0.48
N PRO A 541 30.01 -20.47 0.30
CA PRO A 541 30.99 -20.65 1.39
C PRO A 541 31.84 -19.40 1.68
N ARG A 542 31.78 -18.34 0.87
CA ARG A 542 32.66 -17.17 1.04
C ARG A 542 32.50 -16.50 2.40
N ILE A 543 31.28 -16.41 2.91
CA ILE A 543 31.04 -15.87 4.26
C ILE A 543 31.70 -16.74 5.34
N LEU A 544 31.66 -18.06 5.20
CA LEU A 544 32.29 -19.00 6.13
C LEU A 544 33.81 -18.89 6.08
N TYR A 545 34.38 -18.72 4.89
CA TYR A 545 35.80 -18.43 4.72
C TYR A 545 36.20 -17.08 5.33
N HIS A 546 35.37 -16.04 5.20
CA HIS A 546 35.60 -14.74 5.84
C HIS A 546 35.74 -14.89 7.37
N PHE A 547 34.80 -15.58 8.00
CA PHE A 547 34.86 -15.90 9.43
C PHE A 547 36.12 -16.68 9.79
N LYS A 548 36.45 -17.73 9.03
CA LYS A 548 37.65 -18.56 9.28
C LYS A 548 38.94 -17.76 9.16
N ASN A 549 39.11 -17.02 8.07
CA ASN A 549 40.33 -16.26 7.77
C ASN A 549 40.57 -15.12 8.77
N ARG A 550 39.50 -14.59 9.39
CA ARG A 550 39.56 -13.56 10.43
C ARG A 550 39.71 -14.12 11.85
N GLY A 551 39.82 -15.44 12.02
CA GLY A 551 40.01 -16.11 13.31
C GLY A 551 38.72 -16.40 14.08
N TYR A 552 37.55 -16.16 13.46
CA TYR A 552 36.21 -16.35 14.02
C TYR A 552 35.56 -17.67 13.60
N ARG A 553 36.34 -18.68 13.17
CA ARG A 553 35.79 -19.98 12.77
C ARG A 553 34.82 -20.58 13.80
N SER A 554 35.11 -20.43 15.10
CA SER A 554 34.27 -20.99 16.16
C SER A 554 32.90 -20.31 16.32
N PHE A 555 32.70 -19.14 15.71
CA PHE A 555 31.37 -18.50 15.65
C PHE A 555 30.45 -19.21 14.65
N SER A 556 30.99 -19.86 13.62
CA SER A 556 30.17 -20.61 12.67
C SER A 556 29.77 -21.96 13.27
N LEU A 557 28.48 -22.14 13.51
CA LEU A 557 27.91 -23.41 13.94
C LEU A 557 28.06 -24.46 12.85
N SER A 558 28.26 -25.71 13.27
CA SER A 558 28.04 -26.87 12.40
C SER A 558 26.56 -27.24 12.43
N ARG A 559 26.14 -28.06 11.46
CA ARG A 559 24.76 -28.60 11.37
C ARG A 559 24.20 -29.03 12.73
N PRO A 560 23.10 -28.41 13.20
CA PRO A 560 22.46 -28.80 14.46
C PRO A 560 21.70 -30.13 14.34
N ASP A 561 21.29 -30.52 13.12
CA ASP A 561 20.48 -31.70 12.87
C ASP A 561 21.26 -33.03 12.81
N LYS A 562 22.60 -32.97 12.85
CA LYS A 562 23.49 -34.14 12.80
C LYS A 562 24.44 -34.20 13.99
N HIS A 563 24.77 -35.41 14.42
CA HIS A 563 25.82 -35.61 15.40
C HIS A 563 27.20 -35.23 14.83
N LYS A 564 28.13 -34.75 15.68
CA LYS A 564 29.46 -34.26 15.24
C LYS A 564 30.26 -35.29 14.44
N ASN A 565 30.06 -36.57 14.72
CA ASN A 565 30.75 -37.66 14.05
C ASN A 565 30.25 -37.90 12.60
N ASP A 566 29.04 -37.45 12.29
CA ASP A 566 28.40 -37.65 10.98
C ASP A 566 28.59 -36.45 10.03
N LEU A 567 29.34 -35.44 10.49
CA LEU A 567 29.72 -34.27 9.70
C LEU A 567 30.83 -34.63 8.70
N SER A 568 30.67 -34.17 7.46
CA SER A 568 31.69 -34.22 6.43
C SER A 568 32.94 -33.40 6.79
N LYS A 569 34.05 -33.64 6.08
CA LYS A 569 35.30 -32.89 6.28
C LYS A 569 35.09 -31.37 6.13
N ALA A 570 34.33 -30.94 5.12
CA ALA A 570 34.03 -29.52 4.89
C ALA A 570 33.16 -28.92 6.00
N GLU A 571 32.13 -29.64 6.47
CA GLU A 571 31.25 -29.18 7.57
C GLU A 571 32.00 -29.06 8.91
N ARG A 572 33.00 -29.92 9.14
CA ARG A 572 33.91 -29.80 10.30
C ARG A 572 34.86 -28.63 10.13
N GLU A 573 35.38 -28.41 8.92
CA GLU A 573 36.37 -27.38 8.65
C GLU A 573 35.81 -25.96 8.65
N LEU A 574 34.60 -25.74 8.11
CA LEU A 574 34.01 -24.41 7.91
C LEU A 574 32.72 -24.19 8.71
N GLY A 575 31.96 -25.24 8.98
CA GLY A 575 30.63 -25.15 9.58
C GLY A 575 29.54 -25.00 8.51
N GLY A 576 28.41 -24.45 8.92
CA GLY A 576 27.25 -24.17 8.07
C GLY A 576 26.33 -25.39 7.86
N ILE A 577 25.29 -25.15 7.07
CA ILE A 577 24.23 -26.13 6.76
C ILE A 577 23.95 -26.14 5.24
N PRO A 578 23.75 -27.31 4.62
CA PRO A 578 23.41 -27.39 3.20
C PRO A 578 21.94 -27.08 2.94
N SER A 579 21.63 -26.49 1.79
CA SER A 579 20.24 -26.29 1.33
C SER A 579 19.73 -27.55 0.59
N SER A 580 19.59 -28.67 1.30
CA SER A 580 18.97 -29.90 0.78
C SER A 580 17.49 -30.00 1.13
N SER A 581 16.69 -30.74 0.37
CA SER A 581 15.24 -30.85 0.59
C SER A 581 14.84 -31.25 2.02
N PRO A 582 15.52 -32.20 2.71
CA PRO A 582 15.22 -32.50 4.10
C PRO A 582 15.46 -31.33 5.06
N VAL A 583 16.51 -30.53 4.82
CA VAL A 583 16.80 -29.33 5.61
C VAL A 583 15.74 -28.26 5.39
N ILE A 584 15.26 -28.11 4.15
CA ILE A 584 14.20 -27.16 3.80
C ILE A 584 12.89 -27.48 4.54
N ALA A 585 12.53 -28.75 4.65
CA ALA A 585 11.34 -29.16 5.40
C ALA A 585 11.48 -28.85 6.90
N ILE A 586 12.63 -29.19 7.50
CA ILE A 586 12.92 -28.89 8.91
C ILE A 586 12.91 -27.38 9.19
N HIS A 587 13.43 -26.59 8.24
CA HIS A 587 13.44 -25.14 8.31
C HIS A 587 12.03 -24.55 8.34
N ALA A 588 11.13 -25.06 7.48
CA ALA A 588 9.73 -24.66 7.46
C ALA A 588 9.01 -25.06 8.77
N GLU A 589 9.19 -26.31 9.24
CA GLU A 589 8.62 -26.80 10.52
C GLU A 589 9.09 -25.95 11.72
N ALA A 590 10.35 -25.51 11.71
CA ALA A 590 10.91 -24.66 12.77
C ALA A 590 10.27 -23.27 12.81
N ILE A 591 10.02 -22.67 11.64
CA ILE A 591 9.31 -21.38 11.54
C ILE A 591 7.85 -21.54 12.00
N GLU A 592 7.17 -22.58 11.52
CA GLU A 592 5.78 -22.87 11.91
C GLU A 592 5.66 -23.02 13.43
N SER A 593 6.54 -23.81 14.06
CA SER A 593 6.56 -23.96 15.51
C SER A 593 6.85 -22.66 16.25
N TYR A 594 7.72 -21.79 15.73
CA TYR A 594 7.97 -20.49 16.34
C TYR A 594 6.74 -19.58 16.25
N ILE A 595 6.04 -19.58 15.10
CA ILE A 595 4.84 -18.77 14.88
C ILE A 595 3.72 -19.17 15.86
N GLU A 596 3.47 -20.47 16.02
CA GLU A 596 2.43 -20.96 16.93
C GLU A 596 2.70 -20.59 18.40
N ASN A 597 3.98 -20.50 18.79
CA ASN A 597 4.35 -20.24 20.18
C ASN A 597 4.59 -18.77 20.52
N ASN A 598 5.07 -17.94 19.57
CA ASN A 598 5.63 -16.62 19.88
C ASN A 598 5.08 -15.46 19.02
N VAL A 599 4.20 -15.74 18.06
CA VAL A 599 3.66 -14.73 17.12
C VAL A 599 2.14 -14.66 17.27
N GLY A 600 1.55 -13.47 17.24
CA GLY A 600 0.11 -13.26 17.45
C GLY A 600 -0.23 -12.99 18.92
N PHE A 601 -1.51 -12.87 19.25
CA PHE A 601 -1.92 -12.61 20.64
C PHE A 601 -1.98 -13.89 21.48
N ASP A 602 -1.52 -13.82 22.73
CA ASP A 602 -1.92 -14.76 23.79
C ASP A 602 -3.00 -14.13 24.70
N GLU A 603 -3.54 -14.88 25.67
CA GLU A 603 -4.61 -14.41 26.58
C GLU A 603 -4.24 -13.14 27.39
N SER A 604 -2.98 -12.69 27.35
CA SER A 604 -2.45 -11.62 28.21
C SER A 604 -1.56 -10.57 27.52
N SER A 605 -1.03 -10.83 26.32
CA SER A 605 -0.10 -9.93 25.61
C SER A 605 0.07 -10.25 24.11
N GLY A 606 0.57 -9.28 23.34
CA GLY A 606 0.98 -9.49 21.95
C GLY A 606 2.32 -10.24 21.87
N GLY A 607 2.52 -11.02 20.83
CA GLY A 607 3.71 -11.84 20.64
C GLY A 607 5.01 -11.03 20.44
N ASN A 608 6.13 -11.76 20.43
CA ASN A 608 7.49 -11.22 20.55
C ASN A 608 8.19 -10.95 19.21
N MET A 609 7.44 -10.85 18.12
CA MET A 609 7.97 -10.66 16.77
C MET A 609 7.60 -9.28 16.21
N PHE A 610 8.52 -8.31 16.33
CA PHE A 610 8.27 -6.91 15.96
C PHE A 610 8.65 -6.54 14.52
N PHE A 611 9.22 -7.49 13.75
CA PHE A 611 9.70 -7.20 12.40
C PHE A 611 8.66 -7.53 11.33
N ASN A 612 7.86 -6.53 10.94
CA ASN A 612 6.79 -6.67 9.94
C ASN A 612 7.29 -7.17 8.57
N ARG A 613 8.53 -6.86 8.17
CA ARG A 613 9.08 -7.34 6.88
C ARG A 613 9.19 -8.87 6.88
N THR A 614 9.74 -9.44 7.93
CA THR A 614 9.83 -10.90 8.09
C THR A 614 8.45 -11.54 8.26
N LEU A 615 7.53 -10.92 9.01
CA LEU A 615 6.14 -11.42 9.13
C LEU A 615 5.44 -11.48 7.76
N LEU A 616 5.58 -10.44 6.93
CA LEU A 616 5.04 -10.44 5.58
C LEU A 616 5.73 -11.44 4.65
N ASP A 617 7.03 -11.68 4.82
CA ASP A 617 7.77 -12.70 4.07
C ASP A 617 7.27 -14.10 4.42
N TRP A 618 7.04 -14.39 5.71
CA TRP A 618 6.39 -15.62 6.18
C TRP A 618 4.97 -15.75 5.63
N ALA A 619 4.16 -14.67 5.66
CA ALA A 619 2.79 -14.69 5.16
C ALA A 619 2.69 -15.13 3.69
N ASN A 620 3.74 -14.88 2.90
CA ASN A 620 3.78 -15.19 1.47
C ASN A 620 4.67 -16.39 1.13
N TYR A 621 5.26 -17.06 2.13
CA TYR A 621 6.30 -18.05 1.93
C TYR A 621 5.84 -19.24 1.09
N ASP A 622 6.47 -19.41 -0.07
CA ASP A 622 6.29 -20.56 -0.96
C ASP A 622 7.52 -21.47 -0.88
N ILE A 623 7.34 -22.66 -0.32
CA ILE A 623 8.40 -23.66 -0.13
C ILE A 623 9.02 -24.10 -1.47
N SER A 624 8.29 -24.01 -2.58
CA SER A 624 8.78 -24.36 -3.91
C SER A 624 9.68 -23.28 -4.52
N ASN A 625 9.56 -22.02 -4.04
CA ASN A 625 10.25 -20.85 -4.58
C ASN A 625 10.96 -20.02 -3.50
N ARG A 626 11.73 -20.68 -2.62
CA ARG A 626 12.46 -20.07 -1.50
C ARG A 626 13.36 -18.88 -1.84
N THR A 627 13.87 -18.81 -3.07
CA THR A 627 14.86 -17.79 -3.48
C THR A 627 14.30 -16.36 -3.45
N LYS A 628 12.99 -16.19 -3.34
CA LYS A 628 12.33 -14.90 -3.17
C LYS A 628 12.17 -14.47 -1.70
N PHE A 629 12.42 -15.37 -0.75
CA PHE A 629 12.04 -15.24 0.66
C PHE A 629 13.28 -15.22 1.56
N ASP A 630 14.18 -14.26 1.32
CA ASP A 630 15.47 -14.15 2.03
C ASP A 630 15.28 -14.05 3.56
N ALA A 631 14.22 -13.35 4.00
CA ALA A 631 13.90 -13.18 5.42
C ALA A 631 13.48 -14.50 6.05
N SER A 632 12.60 -15.27 5.39
CA SER A 632 12.19 -16.59 5.84
C SER A 632 13.38 -17.53 5.98
N VAL A 633 14.30 -17.53 4.99
CA VAL A 633 15.50 -18.37 5.04
C VAL A 633 16.37 -18.05 6.24
N SER A 634 16.78 -16.80 6.38
CA SER A 634 17.64 -16.35 7.48
C SER A 634 16.99 -16.50 8.86
N SER A 635 15.71 -16.20 9.02
CA SER A 635 14.99 -16.35 10.29
C SER A 635 14.86 -17.81 10.72
N GLY A 636 14.51 -18.73 9.80
CA GLY A 636 14.43 -20.15 10.13
C GLY A 636 15.80 -20.77 10.45
N LEU A 637 16.89 -20.29 9.84
CA LEU A 637 18.24 -20.68 10.24
C LEU A 637 18.57 -20.22 11.66
N ALA A 638 18.10 -19.06 12.10
CA ALA A 638 18.29 -18.57 13.47
C ALA A 638 17.54 -19.45 14.48
N ILE A 639 16.32 -19.87 14.14
CA ILE A 639 15.52 -20.82 14.96
C ILE A 639 16.23 -22.18 15.05
N MET A 640 16.67 -22.73 13.91
CA MET A 640 17.41 -23.98 13.88
C MET A 640 18.72 -23.92 14.67
N ALA A 641 19.41 -22.77 14.66
CA ALA A 641 20.65 -22.58 15.42
C ALA A 641 20.43 -22.68 16.94
N ASN A 642 19.27 -22.23 17.44
CA ASN A 642 18.92 -22.34 18.86
C ASN A 642 18.40 -23.73 19.24
N ASN A 643 17.79 -24.46 18.30
CA ASN A 643 17.23 -25.79 18.53
C ASN A 643 18.26 -26.91 18.25
N LYS A 644 18.99 -27.37 19.28
CA LYS A 644 19.94 -28.50 19.17
C LYS A 644 19.32 -29.83 18.75
N TYR A 645 18.02 -30.00 19.00
CA TYR A 645 17.21 -31.11 18.51
C TYR A 645 15.84 -30.53 18.25
N VAL A 646 15.36 -30.58 17.00
CA VAL A 646 13.98 -30.22 16.69
C VAL A 646 13.09 -31.14 17.51
N VAL A 647 12.44 -30.59 18.54
CA VAL A 647 11.33 -31.24 19.21
C VAL A 647 10.28 -31.39 18.12
N LYS A 648 10.19 -32.58 17.53
CA LYS A 648 9.16 -32.88 16.53
C LYS A 648 7.83 -32.60 17.23
N PRO A 649 6.95 -31.73 16.68
CA PRO A 649 5.62 -31.57 17.23
C PRO A 649 4.99 -32.96 17.32
N GLU A 650 4.26 -33.24 18.41
CA GLU A 650 3.53 -34.50 18.53
C GLU A 650 2.66 -34.64 17.29
N LYS A 651 3.01 -35.59 16.42
CA LYS A 651 2.14 -35.97 15.31
C LYS A 651 0.82 -36.33 15.95
N LYS A 652 -0.23 -35.54 15.70
CA LYS A 652 -1.61 -36.03 15.84
C LYS A 652 -1.71 -37.22 14.90
N VAL A 653 -1.45 -38.41 15.42
CA VAL A 653 -1.67 -39.66 14.70
C VAL A 653 -3.16 -39.66 14.42
N LYS A 654 -3.55 -39.25 13.21
CA LYS A 654 -4.84 -39.67 12.68
C LYS A 654 -4.71 -41.18 12.62
N GLU A 655 -5.33 -41.89 13.55
CA GLU A 655 -5.50 -43.33 13.44
C GLU A 655 -6.18 -43.59 12.11
N ILE A 656 -5.37 -43.94 11.11
CA ILE A 656 -5.90 -44.49 9.88
C ILE A 656 -6.40 -45.88 10.29
N ASN A 657 -7.71 -46.00 10.51
CA ASN A 657 -8.37 -47.29 10.67
C ASN A 657 -8.29 -48.03 9.32
N VAL A 658 -7.17 -48.69 9.06
CA VAL A 658 -7.01 -49.57 7.91
C VAL A 658 -7.73 -50.88 8.24
N ASN A 659 -9.00 -50.98 7.83
CA ASN A 659 -9.75 -52.23 7.90
C ASN A 659 -9.23 -53.20 6.83
N PHE A 660 -8.31 -54.08 7.21
CA PHE A 660 -7.91 -55.20 6.35
C PHE A 660 -9.04 -56.23 6.30
N ALA A 661 -9.52 -56.57 5.10
CA ALA A 661 -10.46 -57.66 4.91
C ALA A 661 -9.81 -58.98 5.35
N ARG A 662 -10.38 -59.64 6.37
CA ARG A 662 -9.93 -60.96 6.82
C ARG A 662 -10.63 -62.04 6.00
N TYR A 663 -9.87 -63.01 5.50
CA TYR A 663 -10.39 -64.12 4.71
C TYR A 663 -10.31 -65.42 5.52
N ASN A 664 -11.35 -66.26 5.42
CA ASN A 664 -11.33 -67.61 5.96
C ASN A 664 -10.88 -68.59 4.87
N ASN A 665 -9.77 -69.29 5.13
CA ASN A 665 -9.15 -70.23 4.20
C ASN A 665 -9.32 -71.71 4.62
N ARG A 666 -10.34 -72.02 5.43
CA ARG A 666 -10.61 -73.40 5.89
C ARG A 666 -11.42 -74.26 4.90
N GLY A 667 -11.77 -73.74 3.72
CA GLY A 667 -12.48 -74.47 2.67
C GLY A 667 -11.74 -74.44 1.32
N MET A 668 -12.24 -75.16 0.30
CA MET A 668 -11.63 -75.22 -1.04
C MET A 668 -11.66 -73.88 -1.81
N THR A 669 -12.40 -72.88 -1.33
CA THR A 669 -12.40 -71.50 -1.86
C THR A 669 -12.37 -70.48 -0.72
N SER A 670 -11.52 -69.45 -0.85
CA SER A 670 -11.39 -68.38 0.15
C SER A 670 -12.65 -67.53 0.20
N THR A 671 -13.24 -67.39 1.39
CA THR A 671 -14.42 -66.54 1.63
C THR A 671 -14.06 -65.35 2.53
N MET A 672 -14.49 -64.15 2.12
CA MET A 672 -14.26 -62.93 2.89
C MET A 672 -15.17 -62.93 4.12
N LEU A 673 -14.61 -62.71 5.31
CA LEU A 673 -15.38 -62.53 6.53
C LEU A 673 -16.06 -61.16 6.46
N ARG A 674 -17.40 -61.12 6.45
CA ARG A 674 -18.16 -59.87 6.30
C ARG A 674 -18.17 -59.11 7.62
N LYS A 675 -17.60 -57.89 7.58
CA LYS A 675 -17.51 -56.81 8.59
C LYS A 675 -17.41 -57.22 10.06
#